data_AF-A0ABD2IEK0-F1
#
_entry.id   AF-A0ABD2IEK0-F1
#
_cell.length_a   1.000
_cell.length_b   1.000
_cell.length_c   1.000
_cell.angle_alpha   90.00
_cell.angle_beta   90.00
_cell.angle_gamma   90.00
#
_symmetry.space_group_name_H-M   'P 1'
#
loop_
_entity.id
_entity.type
_entity.pdbx_description
1 polymer ?
#
loop_
_entity_poly.entity_id
_entity_poly.type
_entity_poly.pdbx_seq_one_letter_code
_entity_poly.pdbx_strand_id
1 'polypeptide(L)'
;MLPRICCSSRSLLLRNLRISPALSTHFAMQQSTAAPSSAAAAQSVGCKIEPPKPRVDATQTTDPNKLSTAKNTVTWALKGQGIAVVKIDIPDVKENTLNEAVSDDLRKTFDAIEQNSSVHGVVLMSGKPNSFVAGADIGMLARCATAEAAARISRDAKIHFERMEASKKPMALACHYRIAVNSPKTQFALPEVMLGLLPGAGGTQRLPRLISLQNSLDMMLTGKVIRPDKAKKIGLVDQLVQPLGPGLSDPISGTHRYLEEVAISACEQLAAGTLKINRERPLMERIQNALLTRKPLLDAVVMRMARDKVMKQTHGNYPAPLRILDVVRTGLVDGTQEGYEEETKEFGYLTQTTQSEALIGLFKGQTECKKNKHGEARKTERLGVIGAGLMGAGIANVSIDKGIQTTLVDTKQEALDRGLKQITAQMEGQLKRRKINAAEHAIFLSKLNPVVDDYEQLRDSDVVIEAVFEDVGLKHKIIQKIEKVVSNHCIIATNTSALPIRDIASAAQRPERVIGMHYFSPVDKMQLLEIIVSEKTSKEALAVAAKLGLDQKKLIVVVKDGPGFFVVRCLGPMLNEVVRLFQEGVSPQQVDKITTQFGFPVGMATLADEVGLDVGEHVATFLGKALGPRVQGGSSELLAELTKAGFKGKKSGAGIYTYSIDGSKKAKKVPNVKAQEILARYKLSPSEGASSVEDQQIRVVSRFVNEALICLEEGIISSPSDGDVASVFGLGFPPFWGGPFRFVDLYGAQKLIKHMERYGNIYSAVQFKPCQLLTDYAKAGRKFYPK
;
A
#
# COMPACT_ATOMS: atom_id res chain seq x y z
N MET A 1 19.02 43.27 -38.56
CA MET A 1 20.27 42.97 -39.28
C MET A 1 20.53 41.46 -39.23
N LEU A 2 20.99 40.86 -40.32
CA LEU A 2 21.66 39.53 -40.35
C LEU A 2 23.13 39.71 -39.88
N PRO A 3 23.84 38.68 -39.34
CA PRO A 3 24.22 37.40 -40.00
C PRO A 3 23.40 36.17 -39.49
N ARG A 4 23.58 34.85 -39.77
CA ARG A 4 24.39 33.86 -40.57
C ARG A 4 24.90 32.75 -39.59
N ILE A 5 25.12 31.45 -39.87
CA ILE A 5 24.96 30.46 -40.98
C ILE A 5 25.15 29.04 -40.32
N CYS A 6 24.65 27.87 -40.74
CA CYS A 6 23.98 27.41 -41.97
C CYS A 6 23.09 26.14 -41.79
N CYS A 7 22.70 25.58 -42.95
CA CYS A 7 22.09 24.30 -43.36
C CYS A 7 22.64 22.98 -42.75
N SER A 8 22.06 21.79 -43.00
CA SER A 8 21.05 21.36 -44.02
C SER A 8 20.03 20.35 -43.42
N SER A 9 18.75 20.19 -43.82
CA SER A 9 17.92 20.46 -45.02
C SER A 9 17.64 19.23 -45.92
N ARG A 10 16.38 18.76 -45.93
CA ARG A 10 15.65 18.29 -47.14
C ARG A 10 14.12 18.32 -46.95
N SER A 11 13.38 18.30 -48.06
CA SER A 11 12.03 18.87 -48.20
C SER A 11 10.85 17.89 -48.06
N LEU A 12 9.66 18.43 -47.82
CA LEU A 12 8.36 17.80 -48.11
C LEU A 12 8.15 17.63 -49.63
N LEU A 13 7.21 16.75 -49.99
CA LEU A 13 6.13 17.08 -50.93
C LEU A 13 4.87 16.24 -50.63
N LEU A 14 3.68 16.71 -51.04
CA LEU A 14 2.37 16.11 -50.74
C LEU A 14 1.74 15.49 -51.99
N ARG A 15 0.86 14.48 -51.83
CA ARG A 15 -0.61 14.65 -52.04
C ARG A 15 -1.45 13.37 -51.88
N ASN A 16 -2.70 13.62 -51.46
CA ASN A 16 -3.96 12.95 -51.82
C ASN A 16 -4.09 11.41 -51.78
N LEU A 17 -5.01 10.94 -50.95
CA LEU A 17 -6.27 10.38 -51.46
C LEU A 17 -7.41 10.58 -50.44
N ARG A 18 -8.60 10.96 -50.93
CA ARG A 18 -9.86 10.97 -50.17
C ARG A 18 -10.78 9.89 -50.75
N ILE A 19 -11.41 9.10 -49.90
CA ILE A 19 -12.66 8.39 -50.20
C ILE A 19 -13.61 8.61 -49.00
N SER A 20 -14.92 8.62 -49.24
CA SER A 20 -15.98 8.91 -48.26
C SER A 20 -17.08 7.82 -48.26
N PRO A 21 -17.94 7.75 -47.24
CA PRO A 21 -18.67 6.53 -46.88
C PRO A 21 -20.09 6.44 -47.47
N ALA A 22 -20.66 5.23 -47.48
CA ALA A 22 -22.09 4.97 -47.68
C ALA A 22 -22.51 3.60 -47.09
N LEU A 23 -23.73 3.55 -46.52
CA LEU A 23 -24.76 2.47 -46.53
C LEU A 23 -24.35 0.99 -46.33
N SER A 24 -25.11 0.06 -45.70
CA SER A 24 -26.20 -0.04 -44.70
C SER A 24 -27.14 -1.24 -45.04
N THR A 25 -27.90 -1.69 -44.04
CA THR A 25 -29.19 -2.45 -44.15
C THR A 25 -29.27 -3.89 -44.69
N HIS A 26 -29.69 -4.78 -43.78
CA HIS A 26 -30.67 -5.88 -43.91
C HIS A 26 -30.40 -7.16 -44.76
N PHE A 27 -30.61 -8.32 -44.11
CA PHE A 27 -31.77 -9.18 -44.38
C PHE A 27 -32.20 -9.95 -43.10
N ALA A 28 -33.38 -10.61 -43.10
CA ALA A 28 -33.97 -11.26 -41.91
C ALA A 28 -34.91 -12.44 -42.28
N MET A 29 -35.55 -13.05 -41.27
CA MET A 29 -36.52 -14.18 -41.32
C MET A 29 -35.87 -15.57 -41.53
N GLN A 30 -36.48 -16.71 -41.16
CA GLN A 30 -37.90 -17.03 -40.83
C GLN A 30 -38.13 -17.72 -39.46
N GLN A 31 -39.42 -17.96 -39.14
CA GLN A 31 -39.95 -18.55 -37.90
C GLN A 31 -40.66 -19.90 -38.13
N SER A 32 -40.91 -20.65 -37.06
CA SER A 32 -42.03 -21.61 -36.89
C SER A 32 -42.25 -21.79 -35.37
N THR A 33 -43.33 -21.37 -34.70
CA THR A 33 -44.77 -21.74 -34.74
C THR A 33 -45.11 -23.17 -34.25
N ALA A 34 -46.13 -23.44 -33.41
CA ALA A 34 -46.91 -22.62 -32.46
C ALA A 34 -47.84 -23.49 -31.54
N ALA A 35 -48.06 -23.07 -30.28
CA ALA A 35 -49.34 -23.15 -29.51
C ALA A 35 -49.95 -24.55 -29.12
N PRO A 36 -51.07 -24.64 -28.34
CA PRO A 36 -51.29 -24.13 -26.97
C PRO A 36 -52.08 -25.11 -26.03
N SER A 37 -52.73 -24.58 -24.97
CA SER A 37 -53.79 -25.16 -24.08
C SER A 37 -53.30 -25.90 -22.79
N SER A 38 -54.04 -25.91 -21.66
CA SER A 38 -55.19 -25.09 -21.19
C SER A 38 -55.30 -25.08 -19.63
N ALA A 39 -56.21 -24.29 -19.07
CA ALA A 39 -56.34 -24.00 -17.63
C ALA A 39 -57.26 -24.95 -16.83
N ALA A 40 -57.10 -24.98 -15.50
CA ALA A 40 -58.17 -25.22 -14.51
C ALA A 40 -57.72 -24.81 -13.09
N ALA A 41 -58.66 -24.62 -12.15
CA ALA A 41 -58.40 -24.33 -10.73
C ALA A 41 -59.51 -24.89 -9.81
N ALA A 42 -59.17 -25.28 -8.57
CA ALA A 42 -60.15 -25.55 -7.49
C ALA A 42 -59.49 -25.53 -6.09
N GLN A 43 -60.32 -25.38 -5.05
CA GLN A 43 -59.96 -25.24 -3.63
C GLN A 43 -60.01 -26.59 -2.88
N SER A 44 -59.36 -26.72 -1.71
CA SER A 44 -60.06 -27.01 -0.43
C SER A 44 -59.16 -27.13 0.82
N VAL A 45 -59.51 -26.34 1.85
CA VAL A 45 -59.49 -26.58 3.32
C VAL A 45 -58.84 -27.87 3.89
N GLY A 46 -58.00 -27.72 4.93
CA GLY A 46 -57.68 -28.79 5.89
C GLY A 46 -56.60 -28.41 6.93
N CYS A 47 -56.89 -28.50 8.24
CA CYS A 47 -55.97 -28.11 9.33
C CYS A 47 -55.70 -29.27 10.31
N LYS A 48 -54.45 -29.41 10.82
CA LYS A 48 -54.14 -29.93 12.18
C LYS A 48 -52.66 -29.81 12.59
N ILE A 49 -52.41 -28.94 13.58
CA ILE A 49 -51.55 -29.07 14.79
C ILE A 49 -50.33 -30.03 14.75
N GLU A 50 -49.13 -29.50 14.99
CA GLU A 50 -47.94 -30.27 15.42
C GLU A 50 -47.65 -30.12 16.94
N PRO A 51 -47.34 -31.20 17.67
CA PRO A 51 -46.61 -31.20 18.93
C PRO A 51 -45.09 -31.52 18.74
N PRO A 52 -44.22 -31.25 19.72
CA PRO A 52 -42.76 -31.13 19.48
C PRO A 52 -41.99 -32.44 19.36
N LYS A 53 -40.89 -32.41 18.59
CA LYS A 53 -39.93 -33.52 18.44
C LYS A 53 -38.85 -33.52 19.53
N PRO A 54 -38.51 -34.69 20.13
CA PRO A 54 -37.38 -34.81 21.06
C PRO A 54 -36.03 -34.89 20.32
N ARG A 55 -34.93 -34.70 21.07
CA ARG A 55 -33.56 -34.97 20.59
C ARG A 55 -33.31 -36.47 20.43
N VAL A 56 -32.59 -36.84 19.38
CA VAL A 56 -31.84 -38.11 19.26
C VAL A 56 -30.51 -37.79 18.59
N ASP A 57 -29.42 -38.41 19.06
CA ASP A 57 -28.09 -38.24 18.48
C ASP A 57 -27.95 -38.93 17.11
N ALA A 58 -27.17 -38.33 16.21
CA ALA A 58 -26.94 -38.83 14.87
C ALA A 58 -25.45 -39.14 14.64
N THR A 59 -25.09 -40.41 14.79
CA THR A 59 -23.81 -40.95 14.27
C THR A 59 -23.77 -40.77 12.75
N GLN A 60 -22.76 -40.07 12.24
CA GLN A 60 -22.64 -39.84 10.80
C GLN A 60 -22.19 -41.12 10.08
N THR A 61 -23.13 -41.81 9.46
CA THR A 61 -22.84 -42.82 8.42
C THR A 61 -22.19 -42.11 7.23
N THR A 62 -20.93 -42.39 6.97
CA THR A 62 -20.18 -41.83 5.85
C THR A 62 -20.64 -42.42 4.53
N ASP A 63 -21.04 -41.56 3.60
CA ASP A 63 -21.30 -41.91 2.19
C ASP A 63 -19.97 -42.30 1.51
N PRO A 64 -19.78 -43.57 1.12
CA PRO A 64 -18.48 -44.07 0.64
C PRO A 64 -18.09 -43.54 -0.74
N ASN A 65 -19.00 -42.88 -1.48
CA ASN A 65 -18.71 -42.33 -2.81
C ASN A 65 -18.25 -40.87 -2.81
N LYS A 66 -18.09 -40.22 -1.64
CA LYS A 66 -17.41 -38.91 -1.53
C LYS A 66 -15.90 -39.03 -1.32
N LEU A 67 -15.23 -39.74 -2.24
CA LEU A 67 -13.77 -39.65 -2.36
C LEU A 67 -13.39 -38.24 -2.83
N SER A 68 -12.57 -37.55 -2.05
CA SER A 68 -11.98 -36.27 -2.45
C SER A 68 -10.97 -36.50 -3.58
N THR A 69 -11.33 -36.13 -4.81
CA THR A 69 -10.39 -36.05 -5.94
C THR A 69 -9.48 -34.84 -5.75
N ALA A 70 -8.44 -35.00 -4.92
CA ALA A 70 -7.43 -33.97 -4.71
C ALA A 70 -6.75 -33.62 -6.04
N LYS A 71 -7.00 -32.40 -6.54
CA LYS A 71 -6.29 -31.86 -7.70
C LYS A 71 -4.87 -31.48 -7.26
N ASN A 72 -3.85 -32.10 -7.85
CA ASN A 72 -2.44 -31.76 -7.58
C ASN A 72 -2.18 -30.27 -7.82
N THR A 73 -1.38 -29.65 -6.96
CA THR A 73 -0.99 -28.23 -7.06
C THR A 73 0.19 -28.00 -8.02
N VAL A 74 0.91 -29.08 -8.34
CA VAL A 74 1.97 -29.12 -9.34
C VAL A 74 1.63 -30.22 -10.35
N THR A 75 1.81 -29.91 -11.62
CA THR A 75 1.70 -30.87 -12.73
C THR A 75 2.99 -30.84 -13.55
N TRP A 76 3.28 -31.93 -14.29
CA TRP A 76 4.37 -31.91 -15.26
C TRP A 76 4.05 -32.78 -16.48
N ALA A 77 4.70 -32.47 -17.60
CA ALA A 77 4.61 -33.25 -18.84
C ALA A 77 5.95 -33.24 -19.58
N LEU A 78 6.25 -34.32 -20.31
CA LEU A 78 7.40 -34.37 -21.21
C LEU A 78 7.12 -33.61 -22.52
N LYS A 79 8.08 -32.80 -22.97
CA LYS A 79 8.04 -31.97 -24.19
C LYS A 79 9.41 -31.97 -24.87
N GLY A 80 9.46 -31.63 -26.16
CA GLY A 80 10.70 -31.52 -26.91
C GLY A 80 11.55 -32.80 -26.85
N GLN A 81 12.88 -32.66 -26.84
CA GLN A 81 13.84 -33.76 -26.77
C GLN A 81 14.06 -34.25 -25.32
N GLY A 82 12.98 -34.55 -24.60
CA GLY A 82 13.03 -35.06 -23.22
C GLY A 82 13.11 -33.97 -22.15
N ILE A 83 12.44 -32.83 -22.34
CA ILE A 83 12.35 -31.77 -21.33
C ILE A 83 11.08 -31.96 -20.50
N ALA A 84 11.20 -32.03 -19.18
CA ALA A 84 10.05 -32.02 -18.28
C ALA A 84 9.61 -30.58 -18.03
N VAL A 85 8.40 -30.22 -18.47
CA VAL A 85 7.79 -28.93 -18.17
C VAL A 85 6.92 -29.06 -16.92
N VAL A 86 7.41 -28.53 -15.81
CA VAL A 86 6.75 -28.50 -14.49
C VAL A 86 5.98 -27.19 -14.35
N LYS A 87 4.69 -27.28 -13.99
CA LYS A 87 3.77 -26.15 -13.84
C LYS A 87 3.20 -26.13 -12.42
N ILE A 88 3.50 -25.06 -11.67
CA ILE A 88 2.80 -24.74 -10.42
C ILE A 88 1.48 -24.06 -10.79
N ASP A 89 0.36 -24.65 -10.40
CA ASP A 89 -0.97 -24.09 -10.63
C ASP A 89 -1.94 -24.55 -9.53
N ILE A 90 -1.96 -23.81 -8.41
CA ILE A 90 -2.86 -24.11 -7.30
C ILE A 90 -4.31 -23.91 -7.80
N PRO A 91 -5.22 -24.91 -7.68
CA PRO A 91 -6.59 -24.77 -8.11
C PRO A 91 -7.31 -23.57 -7.49
N ASP A 92 -8.23 -22.97 -8.25
CA ASP A 92 -9.26 -22.03 -7.78
C ASP A 92 -8.77 -20.72 -7.13
N VAL A 93 -7.44 -20.47 -7.09
CA VAL A 93 -6.81 -19.21 -6.67
C VAL A 93 -6.21 -18.41 -7.84
N LYS A 94 -6.10 -17.08 -7.66
CA LYS A 94 -5.64 -16.14 -8.70
C LYS A 94 -4.12 -16.10 -8.90
N GLU A 95 -3.36 -16.45 -7.85
CA GLU A 95 -1.89 -16.38 -7.81
C GLU A 95 -1.37 -17.60 -7.03
N ASN A 96 -0.18 -18.10 -7.36
CA ASN A 96 0.43 -19.21 -6.62
C ASN A 96 1.17 -18.70 -5.37
N THR A 97 1.04 -19.40 -4.24
CA THR A 97 1.89 -19.24 -3.06
C THR A 97 2.73 -20.49 -2.82
N LEU A 98 3.88 -20.36 -2.15
CA LEU A 98 4.60 -21.52 -1.62
C LEU A 98 3.96 -21.91 -0.29
N ASN A 99 3.15 -22.97 -0.32
CA ASN A 99 2.49 -23.58 0.82
C ASN A 99 2.91 -25.05 0.95
N GLU A 100 2.47 -25.70 2.03
CA GLU A 100 2.79 -27.10 2.34
C GLU A 100 2.49 -28.05 1.16
N ALA A 101 1.32 -27.93 0.50
CA ALA A 101 0.92 -28.77 -0.62
C ALA A 101 1.81 -28.58 -1.86
N VAL A 102 2.15 -27.33 -2.21
CA VAL A 102 3.06 -27.03 -3.33
C VAL A 102 4.46 -27.56 -3.06
N SER A 103 4.97 -27.44 -1.82
CA SER A 103 6.26 -28.01 -1.45
C SER A 103 6.29 -29.53 -1.58
N ASP A 104 5.23 -30.20 -1.12
CA ASP A 104 5.12 -31.66 -1.18
C ASP A 104 4.93 -32.18 -2.62
N ASP A 105 4.13 -31.50 -3.44
CA ASP A 105 3.93 -31.86 -4.84
C ASP A 105 5.17 -31.55 -5.70
N LEU A 106 5.92 -30.47 -5.42
CA LEU A 106 7.25 -30.23 -6.01
C LEU A 106 8.21 -31.35 -5.64
N ARG A 107 8.28 -31.75 -4.36
CA ARG A 107 9.14 -32.84 -3.86
C ARG A 107 8.89 -34.16 -4.61
N LYS A 108 7.63 -34.63 -4.63
CA LYS A 108 7.20 -35.83 -5.38
C LYS A 108 7.52 -35.71 -6.88
N THR A 109 7.34 -34.52 -7.46
CA THR A 109 7.62 -34.26 -8.87
C THR A 109 9.12 -34.37 -9.18
N PHE A 110 10.01 -33.84 -8.33
CA PHE A 110 11.45 -33.99 -8.51
C PHE A 110 11.96 -35.40 -8.23
N ASP A 111 11.38 -36.11 -7.25
CA ASP A 111 11.66 -37.54 -7.03
C ASP A 111 11.41 -38.36 -8.31
N ALA A 112 10.26 -38.17 -8.96
CA ALA A 112 9.93 -38.83 -10.22
C ALA A 112 10.78 -38.37 -11.41
N ILE A 113 11.09 -37.06 -11.52
CA ILE A 113 11.86 -36.49 -12.64
C ILE A 113 13.34 -36.85 -12.58
N GLU A 114 13.93 -37.00 -11.40
CA GLU A 114 15.33 -37.41 -11.24
C GLU A 114 15.52 -38.88 -11.60
N GLN A 115 14.61 -39.75 -11.15
CA GLN A 115 14.62 -41.20 -11.45
C GLN A 115 14.32 -41.50 -12.93
N ASN A 116 13.61 -40.61 -13.63
CA ASN A 116 13.29 -40.79 -15.05
C ASN A 116 14.50 -40.48 -15.97
N SER A 117 15.02 -41.52 -16.62
CA SER A 117 16.14 -41.45 -17.57
C SER A 117 15.79 -40.74 -18.89
N SER A 118 14.51 -40.67 -19.28
CA SER A 118 14.05 -39.96 -20.47
C SER A 118 13.93 -38.43 -20.28
N VAL A 119 14.23 -37.92 -19.08
CA VAL A 119 14.25 -36.46 -18.81
C VAL A 119 15.69 -35.95 -18.81
N HIS A 120 16.04 -35.11 -19.78
CA HIS A 120 17.35 -34.48 -19.95
C HIS A 120 17.43 -33.06 -19.35
N GLY A 121 16.30 -32.37 -19.18
CA GLY A 121 16.22 -31.02 -18.63
C GLY A 121 14.86 -30.69 -18.05
N VAL A 122 14.75 -29.61 -17.25
CA VAL A 122 13.51 -29.25 -16.54
C VAL A 122 13.18 -27.76 -16.70
N VAL A 123 11.99 -27.46 -17.21
CA VAL A 123 11.42 -26.10 -17.22
C VAL A 123 10.45 -25.99 -16.06
N LEU A 124 10.79 -25.17 -15.06
CA LEU A 124 9.85 -24.81 -13.98
C LEU A 124 9.16 -23.48 -14.32
N MET A 125 7.85 -23.53 -14.54
CA MET A 125 7.01 -22.37 -14.83
C MET A 125 5.73 -22.38 -13.99
N SER A 126 4.89 -21.35 -14.14
CA SER A 126 3.55 -21.30 -13.58
C SER A 126 2.52 -21.71 -14.64
N GLY A 127 1.46 -22.43 -14.25
CA GLY A 127 0.29 -22.62 -15.11
C GLY A 127 -0.56 -21.36 -15.27
N LYS A 128 -0.49 -20.43 -14.31
CA LYS A 128 -1.26 -19.18 -14.30
C LYS A 128 -0.63 -18.14 -15.24
N PRO A 129 -1.33 -17.64 -16.28
CA PRO A 129 -0.72 -16.80 -17.32
C PRO A 129 -0.43 -15.35 -16.86
N ASN A 130 -0.87 -14.93 -15.67
CA ASN A 130 -0.65 -13.58 -15.12
C ASN A 130 0.23 -13.53 -13.86
N SER A 131 0.65 -14.66 -13.28
CA SER A 131 1.44 -14.71 -12.04
C SER A 131 2.35 -15.93 -12.01
N PHE A 132 3.58 -15.76 -11.51
CA PHE A 132 4.51 -16.87 -11.30
C PHE A 132 4.28 -17.51 -9.93
N VAL A 133 4.80 -16.86 -8.88
CA VAL A 133 4.66 -17.19 -7.45
C VAL A 133 4.71 -15.86 -6.69
N ALA A 134 3.79 -15.64 -5.75
CA ALA A 134 3.66 -14.40 -4.98
C ALA A 134 4.54 -14.34 -3.71
N GLY A 135 5.07 -15.49 -3.27
CA GLY A 135 5.87 -15.65 -2.05
C GLY A 135 5.44 -16.88 -1.25
N ALA A 136 5.96 -17.00 -0.03
CA ALA A 136 5.49 -18.01 0.93
C ALA A 136 4.09 -17.66 1.46
N ASP A 137 3.32 -18.69 1.83
CA ASP A 137 2.00 -18.51 2.40
C ASP A 137 2.06 -17.87 3.80
N ILE A 138 1.52 -16.66 3.94
CA ILE A 138 1.54 -15.91 5.22
C ILE A 138 0.58 -16.54 6.26
N GLY A 139 -0.39 -17.35 5.82
CA GLY A 139 -1.20 -18.19 6.69
C GLY A 139 -0.39 -19.34 7.29
N MET A 140 0.44 -20.01 6.50
CA MET A 140 1.41 -21.02 6.97
C MET A 140 2.37 -20.42 8.00
N LEU A 141 2.99 -19.27 7.71
CA LEU A 141 3.88 -18.61 8.67
C LEU A 141 3.16 -18.17 9.96
N ALA A 142 1.91 -17.72 9.85
CA ALA A 142 1.10 -17.36 11.02
C ALA A 142 0.68 -18.57 11.90
N ARG A 143 0.76 -19.81 11.40
CA ARG A 143 0.57 -21.04 12.19
C ARG A 143 1.81 -21.45 13.00
N CYS A 144 2.96 -20.80 12.80
CA CYS A 144 4.23 -21.18 13.45
C CYS A 144 4.29 -20.72 14.91
N ALA A 145 3.77 -21.55 15.82
CA ALA A 145 3.73 -21.27 17.26
C ALA A 145 5.11 -21.21 17.96
N THR A 146 6.21 -21.59 17.30
CA THR A 146 7.56 -21.52 17.85
C THR A 146 8.61 -21.17 16.77
N ALA A 147 9.73 -20.60 17.21
CA ALA A 147 10.89 -20.34 16.35
C ALA A 147 11.45 -21.63 15.73
N GLU A 148 11.44 -22.73 16.48
CA GLU A 148 11.87 -24.07 16.05
C GLU A 148 11.00 -24.58 14.87
N ALA A 149 9.68 -24.38 14.91
CA ALA A 149 8.78 -24.76 13.83
C ALA A 149 9.02 -23.93 12.56
N ALA A 150 9.18 -22.61 12.70
CA ALA A 150 9.50 -21.73 11.57
C ALA A 150 10.89 -22.02 10.96
N ALA A 151 11.88 -22.34 11.81
CA ALA A 151 13.21 -22.75 11.38
C ALA A 151 13.19 -24.07 10.61
N ARG A 152 12.32 -25.03 10.96
CA ARG A 152 12.14 -26.27 10.17
C ARG A 152 11.62 -25.98 8.76
N ILE A 153 10.57 -25.18 8.62
CA ILE A 153 10.05 -24.77 7.30
C ILE A 153 11.14 -24.11 6.44
N SER A 154 11.97 -23.24 7.03
CA SER A 154 13.12 -22.63 6.36
C SER A 154 14.17 -23.65 5.91
N ARG A 155 14.52 -24.60 6.79
CA ARG A 155 15.47 -25.69 6.53
C ARG A 155 14.99 -26.64 5.42
N ASP A 156 13.72 -27.01 5.44
CA ASP A 156 13.15 -27.97 4.49
C ASP A 156 13.04 -27.32 3.10
N ALA A 157 12.64 -26.04 3.03
CA ALA A 157 12.69 -25.24 1.81
C ALA A 157 14.13 -25.09 1.27
N LYS A 158 15.12 -24.82 2.15
CA LYS A 158 16.55 -24.77 1.80
C LYS A 158 16.99 -26.08 1.13
N ILE A 159 16.71 -27.23 1.74
CA ILE A 159 17.10 -28.56 1.24
C ILE A 159 16.52 -28.81 -0.15
N HIS A 160 15.25 -28.48 -0.39
CA HIS A 160 14.65 -28.62 -1.72
C HIS A 160 15.32 -27.73 -2.77
N PHE A 161 15.65 -26.48 -2.43
CA PHE A 161 16.37 -25.60 -3.35
C PHE A 161 17.83 -25.99 -3.57
N GLU A 162 18.53 -26.55 -2.58
CA GLU A 162 19.90 -27.08 -2.77
C GLU A 162 19.93 -28.31 -3.68
N ARG A 163 18.92 -29.19 -3.58
CA ARG A 163 18.75 -30.31 -4.53
C ARG A 163 18.55 -29.81 -5.97
N MET A 164 17.75 -28.77 -6.17
CA MET A 164 17.57 -28.12 -7.48
C MET A 164 18.87 -27.46 -8.01
N GLU A 165 19.73 -27.00 -7.11
CA GLU A 165 21.01 -26.34 -7.43
C GLU A 165 22.13 -27.34 -7.73
N ALA A 166 22.13 -28.50 -7.08
CA ALA A 166 23.02 -29.63 -7.36
C ALA A 166 22.54 -30.53 -8.52
N SER A 167 21.35 -30.28 -9.07
CA SER A 167 20.77 -31.08 -10.15
C SER A 167 21.61 -31.03 -11.42
N LYS A 168 21.90 -32.21 -12.00
CA LYS A 168 22.55 -32.33 -13.32
C LYS A 168 21.62 -31.93 -14.48
N LYS A 169 20.35 -31.62 -14.22
CA LYS A 169 19.33 -31.22 -15.22
C LYS A 169 19.07 -29.69 -15.08
N PRO A 170 19.10 -28.87 -16.15
CA PRO A 170 18.90 -27.41 -16.06
C PRO A 170 17.55 -26.97 -15.45
N MET A 171 17.48 -25.80 -14.78
CA MET A 171 16.34 -25.29 -13.99
C MET A 171 16.33 -23.73 -13.80
N ALA A 172 15.35 -23.15 -13.05
CA ALA A 172 15.06 -21.70 -12.91
C ALA A 172 15.79 -20.85 -11.82
N LEU A 173 15.37 -20.78 -10.53
CA LEU A 173 15.95 -19.83 -9.54
C LEU A 173 17.18 -20.33 -8.76
N ALA A 174 17.05 -21.37 -7.92
CA ALA A 174 18.17 -22.02 -7.22
C ALA A 174 18.96 -22.93 -8.18
N CYS A 175 19.37 -22.34 -9.30
CA CYS A 175 19.37 -23.05 -10.57
C CYS A 175 20.08 -22.30 -11.73
N HIS A 176 20.06 -22.96 -12.89
CA HIS A 176 20.84 -22.70 -14.09
C HIS A 176 20.45 -21.45 -14.91
N TYR A 177 19.19 -21.18 -15.24
CA TYR A 177 18.83 -20.12 -16.21
C TYR A 177 17.43 -19.53 -15.98
N ARG A 178 17.30 -18.19 -16.02
CA ARG A 178 16.03 -17.47 -15.80
C ARG A 178 15.57 -16.71 -17.03
N ILE A 179 14.36 -17.00 -17.48
CA ILE A 179 13.68 -16.31 -18.59
C ILE A 179 12.45 -15.60 -18.04
N ALA A 180 12.21 -14.36 -18.47
CA ALA A 180 11.07 -13.57 -17.99
C ALA A 180 10.41 -12.75 -19.10
N VAL A 181 9.09 -12.57 -19.00
CA VAL A 181 8.34 -11.67 -19.89
C VAL A 181 8.63 -10.22 -19.53
N ASN A 182 9.02 -9.40 -20.52
CA ASN A 182 9.26 -7.97 -20.39
C ASN A 182 7.94 -7.17 -20.30
N SER A 183 7.20 -7.37 -19.21
CA SER A 183 5.90 -6.73 -18.95
C SER A 183 5.95 -5.96 -17.62
N PRO A 184 5.25 -4.81 -17.47
CA PRO A 184 5.09 -4.12 -16.20
C PRO A 184 4.41 -4.96 -15.09
N LYS A 185 3.71 -6.05 -15.46
CA LYS A 185 3.17 -7.03 -14.51
C LYS A 185 4.25 -7.96 -13.95
N THR A 186 5.30 -8.25 -14.70
CA THR A 186 6.40 -9.12 -14.27
C THR A 186 7.31 -8.36 -13.30
N GLN A 187 7.38 -8.81 -12.06
CA GLN A 187 8.01 -8.06 -10.96
C GLN A 187 8.82 -9.01 -10.07
N PHE A 188 10.01 -8.57 -9.66
CA PHE A 188 10.92 -9.34 -8.80
C PHE A 188 11.19 -8.58 -7.51
N ALA A 189 11.03 -9.23 -6.36
CA ALA A 189 11.26 -8.64 -5.03
C ALA A 189 11.69 -9.72 -4.04
N LEU A 190 12.23 -9.29 -2.90
CA LEU A 190 12.37 -10.08 -1.68
C LEU A 190 11.67 -9.30 -0.55
N PRO A 191 10.33 -9.38 -0.45
CA PRO A 191 9.51 -8.50 0.39
C PRO A 191 9.47 -8.90 1.87
N GLU A 192 10.20 -9.93 2.30
CA GLU A 192 10.14 -10.52 3.65
C GLU A 192 10.42 -9.49 4.74
N VAL A 193 11.31 -8.52 4.48
CA VAL A 193 11.61 -7.41 5.40
C VAL A 193 10.40 -6.52 5.69
N MET A 194 9.43 -6.45 4.77
CA MET A 194 8.17 -5.70 4.95
C MET A 194 7.19 -6.43 5.89
N LEU A 195 7.43 -7.72 6.16
CA LEU A 195 6.72 -8.54 7.15
C LEU A 195 7.52 -8.69 8.45
N GLY A 196 8.64 -7.97 8.61
CA GLY A 196 9.55 -8.12 9.75
C GLY A 196 10.36 -9.42 9.72
N LEU A 197 10.52 -10.04 8.56
CA LEU A 197 11.24 -11.31 8.34
C LEU A 197 12.47 -11.11 7.46
N LEU A 198 13.20 -12.20 7.21
CA LEU A 198 14.26 -12.28 6.20
C LEU A 198 13.94 -13.36 5.15
N PRO A 199 14.64 -13.40 3.99
CA PRO A 199 14.43 -14.42 2.95
C PRO A 199 14.83 -15.85 3.37
N GLY A 200 13.98 -16.56 4.13
CA GLY A 200 14.29 -17.85 4.76
C GLY A 200 14.32 -19.09 3.86
N ALA A 201 14.71 -18.96 2.58
CA ALA A 201 14.77 -20.05 1.60
C ALA A 201 16.06 -20.01 0.76
N GLY A 202 17.16 -19.60 1.38
CA GLY A 202 18.45 -19.34 0.74
C GLY A 202 18.56 -18.01 0.01
N GLY A 203 17.63 -17.08 0.25
CA GLY A 203 17.61 -15.79 -0.43
C GLY A 203 18.77 -14.89 -0.01
N THR A 204 19.20 -14.96 1.26
CA THR A 204 20.37 -14.19 1.74
C THR A 204 21.67 -14.75 1.21
N GLN A 205 21.67 -16.00 0.77
CA GLN A 205 22.86 -16.73 0.33
C GLN A 205 23.04 -16.73 -1.19
N ARG A 206 21.96 -17.00 -1.93
CA ARG A 206 21.97 -17.06 -3.40
C ARG A 206 22.05 -15.68 -4.04
N LEU A 207 21.33 -14.68 -3.53
CA LEU A 207 21.26 -13.37 -4.18
C LEU A 207 22.62 -12.61 -4.22
N PRO A 208 23.42 -12.54 -3.12
CA PRO A 208 24.75 -11.93 -3.15
C PRO A 208 25.77 -12.61 -4.06
N ARG A 209 25.54 -13.89 -4.41
CA ARG A 209 26.37 -14.63 -5.36
C ARG A 209 25.89 -14.40 -6.81
N LEU A 210 24.58 -14.36 -7.04
CA LEU A 210 23.98 -14.13 -8.35
C LEU A 210 24.20 -12.69 -8.88
N ILE A 211 23.91 -11.67 -8.07
CA ILE A 211 24.04 -10.24 -8.45
C ILE A 211 25.09 -9.53 -7.58
N SER A 212 25.29 -8.21 -7.72
CA SER A 212 26.25 -7.49 -6.86
C SER A 212 25.72 -7.31 -5.43
N LEU A 213 26.63 -7.33 -4.44
CA LEU A 213 26.28 -7.26 -3.02
C LEU A 213 25.43 -6.01 -2.70
N GLN A 214 25.76 -4.88 -3.35
CA GLN A 214 24.99 -3.65 -3.24
C GLN A 214 23.53 -3.82 -3.70
N ASN A 215 23.28 -4.41 -4.88
CA ASN A 215 21.90 -4.66 -5.35
C ASN A 215 21.18 -5.71 -4.48
N SER A 216 21.92 -6.70 -3.95
CA SER A 216 21.35 -7.75 -3.11
C SER A 216 20.84 -7.21 -1.78
N LEU A 217 21.67 -6.43 -1.07
CA LEU A 217 21.27 -5.72 0.15
C LEU A 217 20.18 -4.68 -0.14
N ASP A 218 20.27 -3.96 -1.27
CA ASP A 218 19.27 -2.97 -1.70
C ASP A 218 17.90 -3.60 -2.03
N MET A 219 17.84 -4.87 -2.44
CA MET A 219 16.60 -5.65 -2.54
C MET A 219 16.13 -6.11 -1.16
N MET A 220 16.94 -6.88 -0.43
CA MET A 220 16.54 -7.54 0.83
C MET A 220 16.22 -6.55 1.96
N LEU A 221 16.90 -5.41 2.06
CA LEU A 221 16.68 -4.42 3.11
C LEU A 221 15.53 -3.43 2.81
N THR A 222 14.91 -3.51 1.63
CA THR A 222 13.83 -2.57 1.23
C THR A 222 12.57 -3.23 0.70
N GLY A 223 12.60 -4.53 0.40
CA GLY A 223 11.47 -5.27 -0.17
C GLY A 223 11.09 -4.85 -1.60
N LYS A 224 11.85 -3.96 -2.23
CA LYS A 224 11.36 -3.23 -3.41
C LYS A 224 11.36 -4.07 -4.68
N VAL A 225 10.34 -3.80 -5.50
CA VAL A 225 10.17 -4.36 -6.84
C VAL A 225 11.25 -3.88 -7.81
N ILE A 226 11.79 -4.83 -8.56
CA ILE A 226 12.66 -4.68 -9.71
C ILE A 226 11.86 -5.05 -10.97
N ARG A 227 11.83 -4.15 -11.97
CA ARG A 227 11.24 -4.40 -13.30
C ARG A 227 12.15 -5.31 -14.16
N PRO A 228 11.63 -5.99 -15.20
CA PRO A 228 12.39 -7.01 -15.94
C PRO A 228 13.63 -6.47 -16.66
N ASP A 229 13.56 -5.24 -17.17
CA ASP A 229 14.68 -4.52 -17.79
C ASP A 229 15.87 -4.35 -16.80
N LYS A 230 15.59 -3.90 -15.57
CA LYS A 230 16.60 -3.82 -14.52
C LYS A 230 17.04 -5.22 -14.07
N ALA A 231 16.12 -6.18 -13.94
CA ALA A 231 16.44 -7.54 -13.52
C ALA A 231 17.44 -8.22 -14.47
N LYS A 232 17.25 -8.09 -15.79
CA LYS A 232 18.22 -8.55 -16.79
C LYS A 232 19.53 -7.76 -16.71
N LYS A 233 19.49 -6.43 -16.55
CA LYS A 233 20.71 -5.61 -16.45
C LYS A 233 21.59 -5.94 -15.23
N ILE A 234 21.01 -6.32 -14.10
CA ILE A 234 21.77 -6.67 -12.87
C ILE A 234 22.18 -8.16 -12.77
N GLY A 235 21.84 -8.99 -13.77
CA GLY A 235 22.14 -10.43 -13.77
C GLY A 235 21.17 -11.29 -12.96
N LEU A 236 20.02 -10.74 -12.53
CA LEU A 236 18.96 -11.52 -11.84
C LEU A 236 18.17 -12.39 -12.83
N VAL A 237 18.04 -11.93 -14.08
CA VAL A 237 17.37 -12.64 -15.18
C VAL A 237 18.36 -12.84 -16.32
N ASP A 238 18.44 -14.03 -16.89
CA ASP A 238 19.38 -14.36 -17.96
C ASP A 238 18.82 -14.04 -19.36
N GLN A 239 17.50 -14.11 -19.58
CA GLN A 239 16.85 -13.74 -20.86
C GLN A 239 15.51 -13.02 -20.66
N LEU A 240 15.19 -12.07 -21.55
CA LEU A 240 13.86 -11.43 -21.63
C LEU A 240 13.13 -11.83 -22.92
N VAL A 241 11.84 -12.12 -22.78
CA VAL A 241 10.89 -12.39 -23.86
C VAL A 241 9.93 -11.19 -23.96
N GLN A 242 9.68 -10.65 -25.14
CA GLN A 242 8.69 -9.59 -25.30
C GLN A 242 7.27 -10.19 -25.28
N PRO A 243 6.28 -9.52 -24.65
CA PRO A 243 4.89 -9.96 -24.74
C PRO A 243 4.39 -9.89 -26.19
N LEU A 244 3.60 -10.88 -26.60
CA LEU A 244 2.99 -10.93 -27.92
C LEU A 244 1.76 -10.01 -28.00
N GLY A 245 1.47 -9.54 -29.21
CA GLY A 245 0.23 -8.81 -29.52
C GLY A 245 -0.98 -9.75 -29.70
N PRO A 246 -2.12 -9.22 -30.19
CA PRO A 246 -3.27 -10.02 -30.60
C PRO A 246 -2.89 -11.03 -31.70
N GLY A 247 -3.50 -12.22 -31.64
CA GLY A 247 -3.29 -13.30 -32.61
C GLY A 247 -4.38 -14.37 -32.50
N LEU A 248 -4.06 -15.62 -32.86
CA LEU A 248 -5.01 -16.75 -32.82
C LEU A 248 -5.49 -17.15 -31.40
N SER A 249 -4.79 -16.69 -30.37
CA SER A 249 -5.23 -16.73 -28.96
C SER A 249 -5.09 -15.34 -28.35
N ASP A 250 -5.69 -15.11 -27.18
CA ASP A 250 -5.53 -13.85 -26.48
C ASP A 250 -4.03 -13.53 -26.21
N PRO A 251 -3.64 -12.24 -26.09
CA PRO A 251 -2.24 -11.85 -25.93
C PRO A 251 -1.55 -12.47 -24.70
N ILE A 252 -2.30 -12.76 -23.63
CA ILE A 252 -1.72 -13.27 -22.37
C ILE A 252 -1.44 -14.77 -22.51
N SER A 253 -2.42 -15.57 -22.93
CA SER A 253 -2.22 -17.01 -23.17
C SER A 253 -1.27 -17.28 -24.34
N GLY A 254 -1.26 -16.41 -25.35
CA GLY A 254 -0.28 -16.43 -26.44
C GLY A 254 1.15 -16.19 -25.94
N THR A 255 1.35 -15.14 -25.13
CA THR A 255 2.65 -14.85 -24.49
C THR A 255 3.09 -15.97 -23.56
N HIS A 256 2.17 -16.58 -22.81
CA HIS A 256 2.47 -17.66 -21.87
C HIS A 256 2.92 -18.95 -22.58
N ARG A 257 2.26 -19.32 -23.69
CA ARG A 257 2.69 -20.42 -24.56
C ARG A 257 4.06 -20.15 -25.19
N TYR A 258 4.28 -18.94 -25.70
CA TYR A 258 5.57 -18.56 -26.29
C TYR A 258 6.72 -18.54 -25.26
N LEU A 259 6.42 -18.19 -24.00
CA LEU A 259 7.39 -18.32 -22.90
C LEU A 259 7.76 -19.79 -22.63
N GLU A 260 6.79 -20.72 -22.70
CA GLU A 260 7.02 -22.17 -22.58
C GLU A 260 7.90 -22.69 -23.72
N GLU A 261 7.59 -22.33 -24.97
CA GLU A 261 8.37 -22.68 -26.17
C GLU A 261 9.83 -22.20 -26.08
N VAL A 262 10.04 -20.93 -25.72
CA VAL A 262 11.39 -20.35 -25.54
C VAL A 262 12.12 -21.01 -24.36
N ALA A 263 11.43 -21.34 -23.28
CA ALA A 263 12.04 -22.00 -22.12
C ALA A 263 12.43 -23.46 -22.42
N ILE A 264 11.62 -24.21 -23.18
CA ILE A 264 11.98 -25.55 -23.66
C ILE A 264 13.24 -25.46 -24.52
N SER A 265 13.26 -24.60 -25.55
CA SER A 265 14.40 -24.51 -26.46
C SER A 265 15.69 -24.07 -25.75
N ALA A 266 15.62 -23.13 -24.80
CA ALA A 266 16.77 -22.77 -23.98
C ALA A 266 17.24 -23.94 -23.08
N CYS A 267 16.32 -24.75 -22.56
CA CYS A 267 16.64 -25.94 -21.76
C CYS A 267 17.33 -27.03 -22.60
N GLU A 268 16.85 -27.28 -23.83
CA GLU A 268 17.48 -28.18 -24.80
C GLU A 268 18.90 -27.71 -25.15
N GLN A 269 19.07 -26.41 -25.45
CA GLN A 269 20.39 -25.84 -25.75
C GLN A 269 21.36 -25.89 -24.56
N LEU A 270 20.87 -25.78 -23.33
CA LEU A 270 21.66 -25.95 -22.10
C LEU A 270 22.08 -27.41 -21.91
N ALA A 271 21.15 -28.36 -22.09
CA ALA A 271 21.45 -29.80 -21.99
C ALA A 271 22.45 -30.26 -23.07
N ALA A 272 22.37 -29.69 -24.28
CA ALA A 272 23.32 -29.92 -25.37
C ALA A 272 24.63 -29.11 -25.23
N GLY A 273 24.80 -28.29 -24.17
CA GLY A 273 26.00 -27.47 -23.95
C GLY A 273 26.23 -26.34 -24.96
N THR A 274 25.26 -26.07 -25.85
CA THR A 274 25.36 -25.06 -26.91
C THR A 274 25.08 -23.65 -26.36
N LEU A 275 24.10 -23.50 -25.47
CA LEU A 275 23.85 -22.25 -24.75
C LEU A 275 24.76 -22.14 -23.52
N LYS A 276 25.84 -21.35 -23.63
CA LYS A 276 26.72 -21.05 -22.48
C LYS A 276 26.11 -19.96 -21.59
N ILE A 277 26.03 -20.23 -20.29
CA ILE A 277 25.47 -19.31 -19.28
C ILE A 277 26.45 -18.14 -19.04
N ASN A 278 26.42 -17.12 -19.90
CA ASN A 278 27.23 -15.92 -19.71
C ASN A 278 26.54 -14.94 -18.72
N ARG A 279 27.17 -14.78 -17.54
CA ARG A 279 26.84 -13.76 -16.52
C ARG A 279 28.04 -12.86 -16.21
N GLU A 280 28.90 -12.62 -17.21
CA GLU A 280 30.11 -11.80 -17.05
C GLU A 280 29.76 -10.35 -16.73
N ARG A 281 30.08 -9.95 -15.49
CA ARG A 281 30.03 -8.54 -15.08
C ARG A 281 31.26 -7.81 -15.63
N PRO A 282 31.17 -6.50 -15.95
CA PRO A 282 32.33 -5.70 -16.35
C PRO A 282 33.51 -5.87 -15.39
N LEU A 283 34.74 -5.88 -15.91
CA LEU A 283 35.95 -6.18 -15.12
C LEU A 283 36.05 -5.31 -13.85
N MET A 284 35.75 -4.01 -13.96
CA MET A 284 35.71 -3.08 -12.83
C MET A 284 34.68 -3.50 -11.76
N GLU A 285 33.49 -3.96 -12.14
CA GLU A 285 32.49 -4.45 -11.19
C GLU A 285 32.91 -5.78 -10.55
N ARG A 286 33.60 -6.67 -11.28
CA ARG A 286 34.18 -7.90 -10.71
C ARG A 286 35.21 -7.57 -9.64
N ILE A 287 36.16 -6.67 -9.95
CA ILE A 287 37.20 -6.21 -9.02
C ILE A 287 36.57 -5.52 -7.80
N GLN A 288 35.63 -4.61 -8.00
CA GLN A 288 34.96 -3.90 -6.91
C GLN A 288 34.19 -4.85 -5.98
N ASN A 289 33.38 -5.79 -6.50
CA ASN A 289 32.70 -6.76 -5.65
C ASN A 289 33.72 -7.63 -4.89
N ALA A 290 34.72 -8.21 -5.59
CA ALA A 290 35.71 -9.09 -4.98
C ALA A 290 36.61 -8.41 -3.93
N LEU A 291 36.82 -7.09 -4.02
CA LEU A 291 37.49 -6.30 -3.00
C LEU A 291 36.56 -6.03 -1.81
N LEU A 292 35.32 -5.60 -2.08
CA LEU A 292 34.31 -5.25 -1.08
C LEU A 292 33.79 -6.46 -0.27
N THR A 293 33.92 -7.69 -0.78
CA THR A 293 33.58 -8.93 -0.04
C THR A 293 34.72 -9.48 0.80
N ARG A 294 35.94 -8.92 0.78
CA ARG A 294 37.04 -9.37 1.67
C ARG A 294 36.76 -8.92 3.10
N LYS A 295 36.77 -9.87 4.05
CA LYS A 295 36.53 -9.71 5.50
C LYS A 295 36.89 -8.32 6.07
N PRO A 296 38.13 -7.80 5.99
CA PRO A 296 38.46 -6.48 6.56
C PRO A 296 37.71 -5.30 5.94
N LEU A 297 37.47 -5.29 4.62
CA LEU A 297 36.75 -4.19 3.95
C LEU A 297 35.23 -4.36 4.01
N LEU A 298 34.76 -5.61 3.96
CA LEU A 298 33.36 -5.98 4.16
C LEU A 298 32.88 -5.50 5.54
N ASP A 299 33.64 -5.80 6.61
CA ASP A 299 33.28 -5.41 7.96
C ASP A 299 33.50 -3.90 8.21
N ALA A 300 34.69 -3.37 7.91
CA ALA A 300 35.04 -1.99 8.25
C ALA A 300 34.34 -0.92 7.39
N VAL A 301 33.85 -1.25 6.19
CA VAL A 301 33.20 -0.29 5.28
C VAL A 301 31.78 -0.72 4.93
N VAL A 302 31.59 -1.85 4.25
CA VAL A 302 30.27 -2.20 3.67
C VAL A 302 29.21 -2.44 4.76
N MET A 303 29.50 -3.33 5.70
CA MET A 303 28.58 -3.70 6.77
C MET A 303 28.40 -2.57 7.78
N ARG A 304 29.46 -1.82 8.10
CA ARG A 304 29.34 -0.59 8.91
C ARG A 304 28.40 0.43 8.25
N MET A 305 28.67 0.86 7.01
CA MET A 305 27.83 1.84 6.31
C MET A 305 26.39 1.36 6.11
N ALA A 306 26.18 0.05 5.93
CA ALA A 306 24.85 -0.53 5.83
C ALA A 306 24.11 -0.53 7.20
N ARG A 307 24.76 -0.94 8.30
CA ARG A 307 24.20 -0.87 9.65
C ARG A 307 23.93 0.59 10.06
N ASP A 308 24.86 1.51 9.82
CA ASP A 308 24.70 2.95 10.09
C ASP A 308 23.48 3.52 9.36
N LYS A 309 23.31 3.17 8.08
CA LYS A 309 22.15 3.56 7.25
C LYS A 309 20.86 2.94 7.79
N VAL A 310 20.86 1.65 8.12
CA VAL A 310 19.70 0.95 8.69
C VAL A 310 19.30 1.59 10.02
N MET A 311 20.22 1.77 10.96
CA MET A 311 19.96 2.42 12.26
C MET A 311 19.42 3.84 12.08
N LYS A 312 19.98 4.62 11.14
CA LYS A 312 19.51 5.98 10.84
C LYS A 312 18.11 6.04 10.18
N GLN A 313 17.67 4.97 9.52
CA GLN A 313 16.34 4.91 8.88
C GLN A 313 15.28 4.21 9.75
N THR A 314 15.68 3.32 10.66
CA THR A 314 14.79 2.50 11.49
C THR A 314 14.74 2.95 12.96
N HIS A 315 15.70 3.78 13.39
CA HIS A 315 16.00 4.08 14.80
C HIS A 315 16.29 2.84 15.68
N GLY A 316 16.60 1.69 15.06
CA GLY A 316 16.78 0.40 15.76
C GLY A 316 15.47 -0.36 16.03
N ASN A 317 14.31 0.21 15.72
CA ASN A 317 13.00 -0.36 16.05
C ASN A 317 12.58 -1.58 15.19
N TYR A 318 13.40 -1.98 14.21
CA TYR A 318 13.12 -3.07 13.28
C TYR A 318 14.29 -4.08 13.30
N PRO A 319 14.11 -5.31 13.82
CA PRO A 319 15.22 -6.26 13.97
C PRO A 319 15.67 -6.88 12.63
N ALA A 320 14.73 -7.18 11.72
CA ALA A 320 15.03 -7.91 10.49
C ALA A 320 16.07 -7.24 9.56
N PRO A 321 16.05 -5.92 9.31
CA PRO A 321 17.10 -5.25 8.53
C PRO A 321 18.53 -5.42 9.09
N LEU A 322 18.69 -5.61 10.41
CA LEU A 322 19.99 -5.89 11.01
C LEU A 322 20.36 -7.37 10.85
N ARG A 323 19.44 -8.30 11.16
CA ARG A 323 19.68 -9.74 10.98
C ARG A 323 19.96 -10.12 9.53
N ILE A 324 19.35 -9.46 8.55
CA ILE A 324 19.69 -9.62 7.12
C ILE A 324 21.16 -9.26 6.85
N LEU A 325 21.70 -8.20 7.46
CA LEU A 325 23.12 -7.85 7.30
C LEU A 325 24.03 -8.89 7.95
N ASP A 326 23.65 -9.38 9.14
CA ASP A 326 24.44 -10.35 9.89
C ASP A 326 24.48 -11.72 9.19
N VAL A 327 23.34 -12.24 8.74
CA VAL A 327 23.22 -13.49 7.97
C VAL A 327 23.98 -13.42 6.62
N VAL A 328 23.84 -12.31 5.89
CA VAL A 328 24.59 -12.09 4.64
C VAL A 328 26.09 -12.00 4.89
N ARG A 329 26.52 -11.42 6.02
CA ARG A 329 27.93 -11.37 6.42
C ARG A 329 28.46 -12.78 6.69
N THR A 330 27.81 -13.57 7.54
CA THR A 330 28.21 -14.96 7.85
C THR A 330 28.35 -15.77 6.56
N GLY A 331 27.37 -15.64 5.65
CA GLY A 331 27.33 -16.24 4.31
C GLY A 331 28.44 -15.85 3.32
N LEU A 332 29.22 -14.81 3.63
CA LEU A 332 30.33 -14.28 2.80
C LEU A 332 31.69 -14.40 3.48
N VAL A 333 31.73 -14.48 4.81
CA VAL A 333 32.96 -14.41 5.60
C VAL A 333 33.35 -15.76 6.18
N ASP A 334 32.36 -16.48 6.72
CA ASP A 334 32.59 -17.62 7.59
C ASP A 334 32.21 -18.92 6.84
N GLY A 335 31.17 -18.89 6.01
CA GLY A 335 30.97 -19.87 4.92
C GLY A 335 29.53 -19.94 4.39
N THR A 336 29.31 -20.75 3.34
CA THR A 336 27.98 -20.86 2.70
C THR A 336 26.98 -21.66 3.55
N GLN A 337 27.43 -22.75 4.17
CA GLN A 337 26.58 -23.61 4.99
C GLN A 337 26.20 -22.90 6.29
N GLU A 338 27.18 -22.29 6.91
CA GLU A 338 27.14 -21.42 8.09
C GLU A 338 26.16 -20.26 7.86
N GLY A 339 26.23 -19.64 6.67
CA GLY A 339 25.28 -18.61 6.25
C GLY A 339 23.84 -19.11 6.11
N TYR A 340 23.63 -20.34 5.63
CA TYR A 340 22.28 -20.94 5.57
C TYR A 340 21.76 -21.37 6.95
N GLU A 341 22.62 -21.85 7.84
CA GLU A 341 22.25 -22.22 9.21
C GLU A 341 21.86 -20.99 10.02
N GLU A 342 22.60 -19.90 9.88
CA GLU A 342 22.26 -18.61 10.48
C GLU A 342 21.00 -17.99 9.83
N GLU A 343 20.79 -18.14 8.50
CA GLU A 343 19.54 -17.76 7.83
C GLU A 343 18.34 -18.50 8.45
N THR A 344 18.48 -19.82 8.64
CA THR A 344 17.45 -20.71 9.22
C THR A 344 17.11 -20.30 10.66
N LYS A 345 18.13 -20.09 11.50
CA LYS A 345 18.02 -19.69 12.91
C LYS A 345 17.39 -18.31 13.07
N GLU A 346 17.88 -17.33 12.31
CA GLU A 346 17.42 -15.94 12.41
C GLU A 346 16.04 -15.74 11.78
N PHE A 347 15.68 -16.51 10.73
CA PHE A 347 14.30 -16.58 10.25
C PHE A 347 13.36 -17.08 11.34
N GLY A 348 13.70 -18.21 12.00
CA GLY A 348 12.94 -18.76 13.11
C GLY A 348 12.72 -17.74 14.23
N TYR A 349 13.79 -17.08 14.68
CA TYR A 349 13.74 -15.99 15.67
C TYR A 349 12.81 -14.85 15.23
N LEU A 350 12.95 -14.34 13.99
CA LEU A 350 12.17 -13.20 13.51
C LEU A 350 10.66 -13.47 13.47
N THR A 351 10.21 -14.69 13.16
CA THR A 351 8.76 -15.02 13.20
C THR A 351 8.12 -14.84 14.57
N GLN A 352 8.91 -14.89 15.65
CA GLN A 352 8.43 -14.75 17.03
C GLN A 352 8.59 -13.31 17.55
N THR A 353 9.05 -12.37 16.73
CA THR A 353 9.15 -10.95 17.11
C THR A 353 7.81 -10.25 17.03
N THR A 354 7.52 -9.37 18.00
CA THR A 354 6.29 -8.56 18.02
C THR A 354 6.19 -7.64 16.80
N GLN A 355 7.33 -7.20 16.26
CA GLN A 355 7.40 -6.41 15.04
C GLN A 355 6.97 -7.21 13.79
N SER A 356 7.32 -8.50 13.69
CA SER A 356 6.83 -9.33 12.59
C SER A 356 5.32 -9.61 12.74
N GLU A 357 4.86 -9.92 13.95
CA GLU A 357 3.42 -10.10 14.23
C GLU A 357 2.59 -8.86 13.85
N ALA A 358 3.08 -7.66 14.19
CA ALA A 358 2.50 -6.37 13.83
C ALA A 358 2.46 -6.14 12.31
N LEU A 359 3.58 -6.35 11.62
CA LEU A 359 3.71 -6.11 10.18
C LEU A 359 2.90 -7.12 9.35
N ILE A 360 2.80 -8.38 9.79
CA ILE A 360 1.91 -9.39 9.21
C ILE A 360 0.44 -9.01 9.41
N GLY A 361 0.07 -8.48 10.59
CA GLY A 361 -1.26 -7.93 10.85
C GLY A 361 -1.62 -6.80 9.88
N LEU A 362 -0.71 -5.83 9.72
CA LEU A 362 -0.87 -4.73 8.76
C LEU A 362 -0.94 -5.21 7.31
N PHE A 363 -0.16 -6.21 6.90
CA PHE A 363 -0.24 -6.77 5.55
C PHE A 363 -1.62 -7.39 5.27
N LYS A 364 -2.19 -8.12 6.24
CA LYS A 364 -3.54 -8.69 6.13
C LYS A 364 -4.60 -7.58 6.01
N GLY A 365 -4.57 -6.59 6.90
CA GLY A 365 -5.48 -5.43 6.82
C GLY A 365 -5.35 -4.65 5.51
N GLN A 366 -4.12 -4.39 5.05
CA GLN A 366 -3.84 -3.73 3.78
C GLN A 366 -4.34 -4.54 2.58
N THR A 367 -4.43 -5.86 2.69
CA THR A 367 -4.95 -6.75 1.63
C THR A 367 -6.48 -6.71 1.55
N GLU A 368 -7.17 -6.60 2.69
CA GLU A 368 -8.63 -6.38 2.71
C GLU A 368 -9.01 -4.97 2.23
N CYS A 369 -8.23 -3.94 2.60
CA CYS A 369 -8.43 -2.56 2.14
C CYS A 369 -8.13 -2.34 0.64
N LYS A 370 -7.70 -3.39 -0.10
CA LYS A 370 -7.54 -3.42 -1.57
C LYS A 370 -8.71 -4.10 -2.29
N LYS A 371 -9.74 -4.57 -1.57
CA LYS A 371 -10.92 -5.24 -2.14
C LYS A 371 -12.14 -4.30 -2.04
N ASN A 372 -13.02 -4.32 -3.04
CA ASN A 372 -14.31 -3.64 -2.89
C ASN A 372 -15.26 -4.54 -2.08
N LYS A 373 -15.21 -4.39 -0.75
CA LYS A 373 -16.06 -5.09 0.21
C LYS A 373 -17.47 -4.48 0.36
N HIS A 374 -17.86 -3.57 -0.54
CA HIS A 374 -19.11 -2.80 -0.44
C HIS A 374 -20.13 -3.06 -1.57
N GLY A 375 -19.81 -3.95 -2.51
CA GLY A 375 -20.70 -4.40 -3.59
C GLY A 375 -20.12 -4.21 -4.98
N GLU A 376 -20.87 -4.64 -6.00
CA GLU A 376 -20.55 -4.30 -7.38
C GLU A 376 -20.84 -2.82 -7.66
N ALA A 377 -20.07 -2.23 -8.57
CA ALA A 377 -20.09 -0.79 -8.83
C ALA A 377 -19.74 -0.51 -10.29
N ARG A 378 -20.43 0.47 -10.90
CA ARG A 378 -20.01 0.98 -12.21
C ARG A 378 -18.62 1.59 -12.12
N LYS A 379 -17.88 1.52 -13.22
CA LYS A 379 -16.57 2.15 -13.36
C LYS A 379 -16.75 3.65 -13.61
N THR A 380 -16.03 4.48 -12.88
CA THR A 380 -15.85 5.90 -13.20
C THR A 380 -15.03 6.02 -14.49
N GLU A 381 -15.66 6.49 -15.56
CA GLU A 381 -14.99 6.83 -16.82
C GLU A 381 -14.71 8.35 -16.89
N ARG A 382 -15.61 9.15 -16.30
CA ARG A 382 -15.56 10.61 -16.25
C ARG A 382 -15.63 11.13 -14.81
N LEU A 383 -14.66 11.97 -14.45
CA LEU A 383 -14.47 12.53 -13.11
C LEU A 383 -14.45 14.07 -13.17
N GLY A 384 -15.28 14.73 -12.38
CA GLY A 384 -15.11 16.15 -12.06
C GLY A 384 -14.22 16.34 -10.84
N VAL A 385 -13.39 17.38 -10.82
CA VAL A 385 -12.65 17.84 -9.63
C VAL A 385 -12.79 19.35 -9.49
N ILE A 386 -13.31 19.83 -8.36
CA ILE A 386 -13.52 21.26 -8.09
C ILE A 386 -12.40 21.78 -7.17
N GLY A 387 -11.68 22.79 -7.64
CA GLY A 387 -10.53 23.41 -6.97
C GLY A 387 -9.20 22.86 -7.50
N ALA A 388 -8.45 23.69 -8.22
CA ALA A 388 -7.12 23.36 -8.75
C ALA A 388 -5.98 23.58 -7.75
N GLY A 389 -6.32 23.65 -6.45
CA GLY A 389 -5.35 23.67 -5.35
C GLY A 389 -4.59 22.34 -5.18
N LEU A 390 -3.68 22.30 -4.20
CA LEU A 390 -2.77 21.18 -3.94
C LEU A 390 -3.44 19.80 -3.96
N MET A 391 -4.63 19.69 -3.35
CA MET A 391 -5.39 18.45 -3.25
C MET A 391 -6.09 18.08 -4.55
N GLY A 392 -6.92 18.96 -5.12
CA GLY A 392 -7.64 18.68 -6.37
C GLY A 392 -6.70 18.43 -7.56
N ALA A 393 -5.61 19.18 -7.68
CA ALA A 393 -4.57 18.91 -8.67
C ALA A 393 -3.90 17.53 -8.44
N GLY A 394 -3.73 17.11 -7.19
CA GLY A 394 -3.25 15.77 -6.84
C GLY A 394 -4.24 14.65 -7.18
N ILE A 395 -5.52 14.84 -6.87
CA ILE A 395 -6.64 13.92 -7.14
C ILE A 395 -6.82 13.72 -8.65
N ALA A 396 -6.77 14.81 -9.43
CA ALA A 396 -6.79 14.72 -10.89
C ALA A 396 -5.59 13.93 -11.43
N ASN A 397 -4.38 14.16 -10.90
CA ASN A 397 -3.16 13.51 -11.38
C ASN A 397 -3.17 11.98 -11.18
N VAL A 398 -3.69 11.49 -10.05
CA VAL A 398 -3.83 10.04 -9.77
C VAL A 398 -5.01 9.37 -10.49
N SER A 399 -5.79 10.14 -11.24
CA SER A 399 -6.95 9.68 -12.02
C SER A 399 -6.63 9.60 -13.52
N ILE A 400 -5.97 10.63 -14.07
CA ILE A 400 -5.57 10.66 -15.49
C ILE A 400 -4.53 9.59 -15.82
N ASP A 401 -3.62 9.25 -14.89
CA ASP A 401 -2.66 8.14 -15.04
C ASP A 401 -3.26 6.75 -14.74
N LYS A 402 -4.59 6.68 -14.63
CA LYS A 402 -5.42 5.46 -14.72
C LYS A 402 -6.35 5.47 -15.94
N GLY A 403 -6.27 6.51 -16.77
CA GLY A 403 -7.05 6.67 -17.99
C GLY A 403 -8.43 7.32 -17.83
N ILE A 404 -8.77 7.77 -16.61
CA ILE A 404 -10.06 8.42 -16.31
C ILE A 404 -10.07 9.83 -16.93
N GLN A 405 -11.10 10.15 -17.71
CA GLN A 405 -11.30 11.51 -18.25
C GLN A 405 -11.62 12.43 -17.08
N THR A 406 -10.81 13.46 -16.85
CA THR A 406 -10.89 14.30 -15.65
C THR A 406 -11.06 15.78 -16.01
N THR A 407 -12.22 16.36 -15.70
CA THR A 407 -12.45 17.81 -15.78
C THR A 407 -11.99 18.46 -14.48
N LEU A 408 -11.05 19.39 -14.55
CA LEU A 408 -10.52 20.14 -13.40
C LEU A 408 -11.02 21.58 -13.47
N VAL A 409 -11.90 21.96 -12.54
CA VAL A 409 -12.56 23.27 -12.47
C VAL A 409 -11.89 24.13 -11.40
N ASP A 410 -11.59 25.40 -11.71
CA ASP A 410 -11.35 26.42 -10.68
C ASP A 410 -12.07 27.73 -11.04
N THR A 411 -12.29 28.59 -10.06
CA THR A 411 -12.84 29.94 -10.23
C THR A 411 -11.86 30.93 -10.89
N LYS A 412 -10.56 30.61 -10.93
CA LYS A 412 -9.51 31.53 -11.38
C LYS A 412 -8.45 30.86 -12.26
N GLN A 413 -8.09 31.51 -13.36
CA GLN A 413 -7.05 31.02 -14.27
C GLN A 413 -5.71 30.83 -13.54
N GLU A 414 -5.30 31.74 -12.64
CA GLU A 414 -4.03 31.63 -11.91
C GLU A 414 -4.02 30.50 -10.88
N ALA A 415 -5.20 30.03 -10.45
CA ALA A 415 -5.32 28.85 -9.62
C ALA A 415 -5.24 27.56 -10.46
N LEU A 416 -5.96 27.52 -11.57
CA LEU A 416 -5.93 26.44 -12.56
C LEU A 416 -4.51 26.21 -13.10
N ASP A 417 -3.80 27.28 -13.45
CA ASP A 417 -2.40 27.31 -13.86
C ASP A 417 -1.45 26.66 -12.85
N ARG A 418 -1.66 26.89 -11.54
CA ARG A 418 -0.83 26.29 -10.48
C ARG A 418 -1.09 24.79 -10.38
N GLY A 419 -2.36 24.36 -10.47
CA GLY A 419 -2.73 22.94 -10.53
C GLY A 419 -2.12 22.24 -11.74
N LEU A 420 -2.20 22.85 -12.92
CA LEU A 420 -1.58 22.35 -14.16
C LEU A 420 -0.06 22.23 -14.05
N LYS A 421 0.62 23.24 -13.49
CA LYS A 421 2.07 23.23 -13.24
C LYS A 421 2.47 22.11 -12.26
N GLN A 422 1.68 21.87 -11.21
CA GLN A 422 1.88 20.73 -10.29
C GLN A 422 1.71 19.38 -11.00
N ILE A 423 0.65 19.22 -11.80
CA ILE A 423 0.36 17.97 -12.53
C ILE A 423 1.49 17.63 -13.49
N THR A 424 1.89 18.60 -14.32
CA THR A 424 2.95 18.46 -15.33
C THR A 424 4.30 18.17 -14.67
N ALA A 425 4.70 18.91 -13.65
CA ALA A 425 5.98 18.69 -12.96
C ALA A 425 6.07 17.30 -12.30
N GLN A 426 4.97 16.77 -11.79
CA GLN A 426 4.91 15.40 -11.27
C GLN A 426 5.01 14.35 -12.39
N MET A 427 4.34 14.56 -13.52
CA MET A 427 4.39 13.64 -14.68
C MET A 427 5.76 13.64 -15.38
N GLU A 428 6.38 14.81 -15.56
CA GLU A 428 7.80 14.92 -15.90
C GLU A 428 8.68 14.16 -14.90
N GLY A 429 8.38 14.26 -13.60
CA GLY A 429 9.06 13.53 -12.54
C GLY A 429 8.93 12.00 -12.67
N GLN A 430 7.81 11.50 -13.21
CA GLN A 430 7.64 10.08 -13.54
C GLN A 430 8.45 9.69 -14.77
N LEU A 431 8.41 10.52 -15.83
CA LEU A 431 9.14 10.31 -17.09
C LEU A 431 10.67 10.31 -16.89
N LYS A 432 11.19 11.31 -16.17
CA LYS A 432 12.62 11.42 -15.79
C LYS A 432 13.10 10.23 -14.94
N ARG A 433 12.19 9.59 -14.19
CA ARG A 433 12.45 8.36 -13.42
C ARG A 433 12.16 7.07 -14.19
N ARG A 434 11.81 7.15 -15.49
CA ARG A 434 11.41 6.03 -16.36
C ARG A 434 10.27 5.17 -15.77
N LYS A 435 9.40 5.76 -14.95
CA LYS A 435 8.17 5.09 -14.49
C LYS A 435 7.20 4.91 -15.66
N ILE A 436 7.08 5.96 -16.48
CA ILE A 436 6.27 6.07 -17.70
C ILE A 436 7.17 6.48 -18.87
N ASN A 437 6.69 6.29 -20.10
CA ASN A 437 7.31 6.73 -21.35
C ASN A 437 6.65 7.99 -21.93
N ALA A 438 7.19 8.53 -23.03
CA ALA A 438 6.74 9.79 -23.63
C ALA A 438 5.32 9.72 -24.25
N ALA A 439 4.92 8.56 -24.80
CA ALA A 439 3.57 8.37 -25.33
C ALA A 439 2.54 8.22 -24.19
N GLU A 440 2.87 7.46 -23.13
CA GLU A 440 2.05 7.40 -21.90
C GLU A 440 1.85 8.80 -21.29
N HIS A 441 2.91 9.59 -21.19
CA HIS A 441 2.86 10.98 -20.71
C HIS A 441 1.90 11.86 -21.51
N ALA A 442 1.97 11.80 -22.85
CA ALA A 442 1.05 12.54 -23.72
C ALA A 442 -0.40 12.04 -23.59
N ILE A 443 -0.61 10.73 -23.53
CA ILE A 443 -1.93 10.11 -23.35
C ILE A 443 -2.55 10.55 -22.01
N PHE A 444 -1.81 10.51 -20.91
CA PHE A 444 -2.35 10.91 -19.59
C PHE A 444 -2.68 12.40 -19.54
N LEU A 445 -1.84 13.29 -20.08
CA LEU A 445 -2.19 14.71 -20.15
C LEU A 445 -3.41 14.97 -21.04
N SER A 446 -3.62 14.20 -22.12
CA SER A 446 -4.83 14.29 -22.96
C SER A 446 -6.13 13.85 -22.26
N LYS A 447 -6.06 13.28 -21.04
CA LYS A 447 -7.24 12.97 -20.21
C LYS A 447 -7.65 14.12 -19.28
N LEU A 448 -6.87 15.20 -19.21
CA LEU A 448 -7.17 16.35 -18.35
C LEU A 448 -7.87 17.46 -19.15
N ASN A 449 -9.04 17.89 -18.69
CA ASN A 449 -9.80 19.01 -19.23
C ASN A 449 -9.83 20.17 -18.21
N PRO A 450 -8.89 21.12 -18.26
CA PRO A 450 -8.83 22.24 -17.32
C PRO A 450 -9.77 23.39 -17.74
N VAL A 451 -10.66 23.82 -16.85
CA VAL A 451 -11.72 24.81 -17.17
C VAL A 451 -11.91 25.85 -16.05
N VAL A 452 -12.32 27.07 -16.40
CA VAL A 452 -12.49 28.21 -15.45
C VAL A 452 -13.96 28.58 -15.28
N ASP A 453 -14.49 28.40 -14.06
CA ASP A 453 -15.89 28.55 -13.58
C ASP A 453 -17.00 27.97 -14.47
N ASP A 454 -16.67 27.24 -15.54
CA ASP A 454 -17.61 26.51 -16.38
C ASP A 454 -17.94 25.14 -15.78
N TYR A 455 -19.11 25.07 -15.13
CA TYR A 455 -19.64 23.84 -14.55
C TYR A 455 -20.36 22.95 -15.57
N GLU A 456 -20.72 23.44 -16.77
CA GLU A 456 -21.41 22.63 -17.79
C GLU A 456 -20.55 21.45 -18.28
N GLN A 457 -19.22 21.62 -18.22
CA GLN A 457 -18.19 20.62 -18.51
C GLN A 457 -18.19 19.42 -17.52
N LEU A 458 -19.07 19.44 -16.50
CA LEU A 458 -19.28 18.37 -15.54
C LEU A 458 -20.50 17.49 -15.85
N ARG A 459 -21.38 17.89 -16.77
CA ARG A 459 -22.70 17.27 -17.05
C ARG A 459 -22.68 15.74 -17.11
N ASP A 460 -21.69 15.18 -17.80
CA ASP A 460 -21.53 13.74 -18.02
C ASP A 460 -20.60 13.04 -17.00
N SER A 461 -20.38 13.62 -15.82
CA SER A 461 -19.51 13.02 -14.79
C SER A 461 -20.19 11.84 -14.08
N ASP A 462 -19.47 10.72 -13.91
CA ASP A 462 -19.91 9.63 -13.05
C ASP A 462 -19.85 10.01 -11.56
N VAL A 463 -18.83 10.81 -11.23
CA VAL A 463 -18.45 11.29 -9.89
C VAL A 463 -17.88 12.71 -10.03
N VAL A 464 -18.19 13.60 -9.09
CA VAL A 464 -17.50 14.90 -8.93
C VAL A 464 -16.92 14.96 -7.52
N ILE A 465 -15.62 15.30 -7.39
CA ILE A 465 -14.94 15.49 -6.11
C ILE A 465 -14.73 16.98 -5.85
N GLU A 466 -15.33 17.51 -4.79
CA GLU A 466 -15.10 18.86 -4.27
C GLU A 466 -13.82 18.88 -3.40
N ALA A 467 -12.88 19.80 -3.68
CA ALA A 467 -11.61 19.93 -2.97
C ALA A 467 -11.21 21.41 -2.75
N VAL A 468 -12.17 22.24 -2.34
CA VAL A 468 -11.98 23.66 -2.00
C VAL A 468 -11.78 23.88 -0.50
N PHE A 469 -11.75 25.14 -0.07
CA PHE A 469 -11.57 25.53 1.33
C PHE A 469 -12.65 24.97 2.27
N GLU A 470 -12.27 24.83 3.55
CA GLU A 470 -13.06 24.23 4.61
C GLU A 470 -14.09 25.22 5.19
N ASP A 471 -15.04 25.64 4.34
CA ASP A 471 -16.20 26.47 4.70
C ASP A 471 -17.50 25.81 4.24
N VAL A 472 -18.45 25.63 5.16
CA VAL A 472 -19.72 24.95 4.89
C VAL A 472 -20.56 25.73 3.87
N GLY A 473 -20.61 27.06 3.98
CA GLY A 473 -21.42 27.91 3.09
C GLY A 473 -20.91 27.92 1.64
N LEU A 474 -19.60 27.83 1.44
CA LEU A 474 -18.96 27.64 0.14
C LEU A 474 -19.24 26.25 -0.43
N LYS A 475 -19.08 25.19 0.38
CA LYS A 475 -19.35 23.80 -0.06
C LYS A 475 -20.83 23.61 -0.43
N HIS A 476 -21.77 24.18 0.33
CA HIS A 476 -23.20 24.23 0.00
C HIS A 476 -23.45 24.87 -1.37
N LYS A 477 -22.89 26.06 -1.64
CA LYS A 477 -23.02 26.76 -2.93
C LYS A 477 -22.43 25.96 -4.09
N ILE A 478 -21.32 25.24 -3.87
CA ILE A 478 -20.69 24.39 -4.88
C ILE A 478 -21.54 23.17 -5.18
N ILE A 479 -22.06 22.47 -4.17
CA ILE A 479 -22.99 21.35 -4.37
C ILE A 479 -24.22 21.80 -5.17
N GLN A 480 -24.80 22.96 -4.82
CA GLN A 480 -25.93 23.54 -5.55
C GLN A 480 -25.59 24.02 -6.97
N LYS A 481 -24.32 24.34 -7.29
CA LYS A 481 -23.85 24.52 -8.68
C LYS A 481 -23.75 23.18 -9.41
N ILE A 482 -23.09 22.19 -8.81
CA ILE A 482 -22.89 20.84 -9.39
C ILE A 482 -24.25 20.20 -9.71
N GLU A 483 -25.16 20.17 -8.74
CA GLU A 483 -26.42 19.43 -8.85
C GLU A 483 -27.34 19.89 -9.98
N LYS A 484 -27.26 21.16 -10.38
CA LYS A 484 -28.05 21.74 -11.50
C LYS A 484 -27.61 21.23 -12.87
N VAL A 485 -26.39 20.72 -12.97
CA VAL A 485 -25.76 20.31 -14.23
C VAL A 485 -25.61 18.80 -14.33
N VAL A 486 -25.18 18.14 -13.25
CA VAL A 486 -24.85 16.71 -13.29
C VAL A 486 -26.08 15.81 -13.29
N SER A 487 -25.94 14.68 -13.97
CA SER A 487 -26.94 13.62 -14.05
C SER A 487 -27.44 13.14 -12.68
N ASN A 488 -28.65 12.58 -12.65
CA ASN A 488 -29.22 11.95 -11.44
C ASN A 488 -28.45 10.71 -10.93
N HIS A 489 -27.52 10.16 -11.73
CA HIS A 489 -26.65 9.07 -11.28
C HIS A 489 -25.33 9.55 -10.68
N CYS A 490 -24.92 10.80 -10.96
CA CYS A 490 -23.63 11.34 -10.52
C CYS A 490 -23.53 11.32 -8.99
N ILE A 491 -22.37 10.91 -8.49
CA ILE A 491 -22.04 10.94 -7.06
C ILE A 491 -21.26 12.21 -6.76
N ILE A 492 -21.61 12.90 -5.67
CA ILE A 492 -20.95 14.13 -5.24
C ILE A 492 -20.12 13.81 -4.01
N ALA A 493 -18.81 13.70 -4.23
CA ALA A 493 -17.84 13.44 -3.19
C ALA A 493 -17.23 14.76 -2.67
N THR A 494 -16.87 14.81 -1.39
CA THR A 494 -16.15 15.95 -0.81
C THR A 494 -14.85 15.49 -0.13
N ASN A 495 -13.76 16.19 -0.43
CA ASN A 495 -12.46 16.11 0.23
C ASN A 495 -12.37 17.19 1.33
N THR A 496 -13.33 17.17 2.25
CA THR A 496 -13.20 17.78 3.57
C THR A 496 -12.29 16.92 4.46
N SER A 497 -11.68 17.52 5.48
CA SER A 497 -10.86 16.83 6.49
C SER A 497 -11.47 16.86 7.90
N ALA A 498 -12.48 17.70 8.17
CA ALA A 498 -13.10 17.78 9.50
C ALA A 498 -14.62 18.02 9.52
N LEU A 499 -15.22 18.59 8.48
CA LEU A 499 -16.64 18.96 8.46
C LEU A 499 -17.51 17.72 8.23
N PRO A 500 -18.55 17.47 9.05
CA PRO A 500 -19.41 16.30 8.87
C PRO A 500 -20.13 16.29 7.51
N ILE A 501 -20.14 15.13 6.87
CA ILE A 501 -20.74 14.89 5.56
C ILE A 501 -22.24 15.18 5.59
N ARG A 502 -22.93 14.87 6.69
CA ARG A 502 -24.36 15.19 6.89
C ARG A 502 -24.62 16.71 6.88
N ASP A 503 -23.69 17.51 7.41
CA ASP A 503 -23.82 18.96 7.51
C ASP A 503 -23.60 19.57 6.11
N ILE A 504 -22.65 19.04 5.34
CA ILE A 504 -22.43 19.38 3.92
C ILE A 504 -23.61 18.94 3.03
N ALA A 505 -24.10 17.71 3.21
CA ALA A 505 -25.18 17.12 2.44
C ALA A 505 -26.57 17.74 2.75
N SER A 506 -26.71 18.50 3.83
CA SER A 506 -27.96 19.16 4.20
C SER A 506 -28.47 20.14 3.14
N ALA A 507 -27.59 20.69 2.30
CA ALA A 507 -27.92 21.60 1.20
C ALA A 507 -28.07 20.91 -0.17
N ALA A 508 -27.96 19.58 -0.22
CA ALA A 508 -28.13 18.78 -1.44
C ALA A 508 -29.59 18.34 -1.65
N GLN A 509 -30.03 18.34 -2.91
CA GLN A 509 -31.31 17.78 -3.34
C GLN A 509 -31.29 16.24 -3.29
N ARG A 510 -30.13 15.63 -3.59
CA ARG A 510 -29.90 14.18 -3.60
C ARG A 510 -28.85 13.78 -2.55
N PRO A 511 -29.11 13.95 -1.24
CA PRO A 511 -28.13 13.68 -0.18
C PRO A 511 -27.64 12.22 -0.15
N GLU A 512 -28.42 11.28 -0.69
CA GLU A 512 -28.03 9.87 -0.87
C GLU A 512 -26.95 9.66 -1.94
N ARG A 513 -26.69 10.67 -2.76
CA ARG A 513 -25.57 10.75 -3.72
C ARG A 513 -24.35 11.48 -3.13
N VAL A 514 -24.43 12.00 -1.90
CA VAL A 514 -23.33 12.72 -1.23
C VAL A 514 -22.52 11.79 -0.33
N ILE A 515 -21.19 11.88 -0.42
CA ILE A 515 -20.24 11.04 0.32
C ILE A 515 -18.93 11.78 0.63
N GLY A 516 -18.22 11.42 1.70
CA GLY A 516 -16.85 11.89 1.93
C GLY A 516 -15.83 11.02 1.19
N MET A 517 -14.86 11.66 0.55
CA MET A 517 -13.67 11.02 -0.03
C MET A 517 -12.44 11.82 0.41
N HIS A 518 -11.98 11.56 1.63
CA HIS A 518 -10.88 12.28 2.27
C HIS A 518 -9.53 11.67 1.85
N TYR A 519 -8.85 12.34 0.91
CA TYR A 519 -7.51 12.01 0.47
C TYR A 519 -6.46 12.65 1.38
N PHE A 520 -5.36 11.93 1.60
CA PHE A 520 -4.24 12.40 2.41
C PHE A 520 -3.17 13.08 1.54
N SER A 521 -2.61 14.18 2.02
CA SER A 521 -1.59 14.96 1.31
C SER A 521 -0.16 14.45 1.60
N PRO A 522 0.74 14.36 0.61
CA PRO A 522 0.53 14.56 -0.83
C PRO A 522 -0.18 13.37 -1.49
N VAL A 523 -1.19 13.66 -2.32
CA VAL A 523 -2.09 12.65 -2.92
C VAL A 523 -1.35 11.62 -3.80
N ASP A 524 -0.19 11.98 -4.36
CA ASP A 524 0.65 11.09 -5.18
C ASP A 524 1.49 10.08 -4.39
N LYS A 525 1.57 10.22 -3.06
CA LYS A 525 2.42 9.42 -2.17
C LYS A 525 1.61 8.70 -1.10
N MET A 526 0.62 9.35 -0.51
CA MET A 526 -0.18 8.78 0.56
C MET A 526 -1.09 7.68 0.00
N GLN A 527 -1.10 6.54 0.67
CA GLN A 527 -1.80 5.35 0.20
C GLN A 527 -3.25 5.30 0.64
N LEU A 528 -3.59 5.87 1.80
CA LEU A 528 -4.95 5.89 2.32
C LEU A 528 -5.89 6.80 1.52
N LEU A 529 -7.15 6.37 1.44
CA LEU A 529 -8.33 7.17 1.19
C LEU A 529 -9.38 6.78 2.24
N GLU A 530 -9.81 7.74 3.05
CA GLU A 530 -10.85 7.58 4.06
C GLU A 530 -12.19 7.94 3.40
N ILE A 531 -13.12 6.99 3.32
CA ILE A 531 -14.45 7.18 2.73
C ILE A 531 -15.47 7.30 3.86
N ILE A 532 -16.19 8.42 3.88
CA ILE A 532 -17.06 8.79 4.99
C ILE A 532 -18.53 8.68 4.57
N VAL A 533 -19.29 7.82 5.25
CA VAL A 533 -20.72 7.62 4.98
C VAL A 533 -21.59 8.33 6.01
N SER A 534 -22.48 9.20 5.54
CA SER A 534 -23.57 9.75 6.34
C SER A 534 -24.73 8.74 6.42
N GLU A 535 -25.68 8.97 7.34
CA GLU A 535 -26.89 8.14 7.47
C GLU A 535 -27.73 8.06 6.18
N LYS A 536 -27.66 9.07 5.32
CA LYS A 536 -28.38 9.11 4.03
C LYS A 536 -27.59 8.51 2.87
N THR A 537 -26.27 8.39 2.98
CA THR A 537 -25.38 8.01 1.87
C THR A 537 -25.72 6.61 1.36
N SER A 538 -26.06 6.50 0.06
CA SER A 538 -26.50 5.24 -0.53
C SER A 538 -25.39 4.19 -0.65
N LYS A 539 -25.77 2.90 -0.62
CA LYS A 539 -24.84 1.78 -0.86
C LYS A 539 -24.18 1.87 -2.25
N GLU A 540 -24.88 2.38 -3.25
CA GLU A 540 -24.33 2.61 -4.60
C GLU A 540 -23.24 3.68 -4.59
N ALA A 541 -23.47 4.82 -3.90
CA ALA A 541 -22.48 5.88 -3.74
C ALA A 541 -21.20 5.37 -3.04
N LEU A 542 -21.37 4.57 -1.97
CA LEU A 542 -20.24 3.91 -1.29
C LEU A 542 -19.49 2.95 -2.22
N ALA A 543 -20.19 2.06 -2.91
CA ALA A 543 -19.56 1.04 -3.76
C ALA A 543 -18.78 1.66 -4.93
N VAL A 544 -19.29 2.73 -5.54
CA VAL A 544 -18.61 3.47 -6.62
C VAL A 544 -17.46 4.33 -6.10
N ALA A 545 -17.60 5.02 -4.97
CA ALA A 545 -16.50 5.78 -4.36
C ALA A 545 -15.33 4.85 -3.96
N ALA A 546 -15.63 3.70 -3.36
CA ALA A 546 -14.65 2.66 -3.05
C ALA A 546 -13.98 2.13 -4.33
N LYS A 547 -14.75 1.88 -5.40
CA LYS A 547 -14.20 1.45 -6.70
C LYS A 547 -13.28 2.50 -7.32
N LEU A 548 -13.66 3.78 -7.33
CA LEU A 548 -12.83 4.88 -7.84
C LEU A 548 -11.49 4.95 -7.10
N GLY A 549 -11.50 4.88 -5.77
CA GLY A 549 -10.29 4.85 -4.96
C GLY A 549 -9.39 3.63 -5.24
N LEU A 550 -9.97 2.44 -5.40
CA LEU A 550 -9.23 1.22 -5.76
C LEU A 550 -8.66 1.29 -7.18
N ASP A 551 -9.37 1.90 -8.12
CA ASP A 551 -8.88 2.15 -9.48
C ASP A 551 -7.71 3.15 -9.46
N GLN A 552 -7.78 4.22 -8.66
CA GLN A 552 -6.68 5.15 -8.29
C GLN A 552 -5.54 4.49 -7.47
N LYS A 553 -5.66 3.22 -7.08
CA LYS A 553 -4.70 2.45 -6.27
C LYS A 553 -4.49 2.95 -4.84
N LYS A 554 -5.57 3.47 -4.23
CA LYS A 554 -5.66 3.77 -2.80
C LYS A 554 -6.00 2.52 -1.99
N LEU A 555 -5.73 2.59 -0.69
CA LEU A 555 -6.25 1.71 0.35
C LEU A 555 -7.55 2.32 0.87
N ILE A 556 -8.64 1.57 0.85
CA ILE A 556 -9.95 2.07 1.25
C ILE A 556 -10.25 1.67 2.69
N VAL A 557 -10.42 2.67 3.55
CA VAL A 557 -11.02 2.51 4.87
C VAL A 557 -12.33 3.29 4.86
N VAL A 558 -13.41 2.65 5.32
CA VAL A 558 -14.73 3.26 5.41
C VAL A 558 -15.01 3.60 6.87
N VAL A 559 -15.50 4.80 7.11
CA VAL A 559 -15.88 5.32 8.43
C VAL A 559 -17.27 5.93 8.37
N LYS A 560 -17.99 5.93 9.49
CA LYS A 560 -19.21 6.72 9.63
C LYS A 560 -18.87 8.20 9.77
N ASP A 561 -19.82 9.03 9.40
CA ASP A 561 -19.74 10.48 9.57
C ASP A 561 -19.66 10.91 11.04
N GLY A 562 -18.81 11.88 11.33
CA GLY A 562 -18.53 12.38 12.67
C GLY A 562 -17.42 13.44 12.68
N PRO A 563 -17.30 14.27 13.74
CA PRO A 563 -16.34 15.37 13.79
C PRO A 563 -14.89 14.90 13.64
N GLY A 564 -14.21 15.26 12.55
CA GLY A 564 -12.85 14.80 12.25
C GLY A 564 -12.72 13.35 11.80
N PHE A 565 -13.83 12.67 11.50
CA PHE A 565 -13.86 11.29 11.01
C PHE A 565 -13.11 10.33 11.95
N PHE A 566 -12.21 9.48 11.44
CA PHE A 566 -11.30 8.69 12.27
C PHE A 566 -9.92 9.35 12.37
N VAL A 567 -9.22 9.59 11.24
CA VAL A 567 -7.78 9.94 11.30
C VAL A 567 -7.53 11.32 11.89
N VAL A 568 -8.30 12.34 11.48
CA VAL A 568 -8.10 13.73 11.93
C VAL A 568 -8.58 13.90 13.38
N ARG A 569 -9.66 13.20 13.75
CA ARG A 569 -10.16 13.10 15.12
C ARG A 569 -9.11 12.55 16.07
N CYS A 570 -8.44 11.44 15.72
CA CYS A 570 -7.37 10.87 16.55
C CYS A 570 -6.11 11.75 16.59
N LEU A 571 -5.81 12.46 15.50
CA LEU A 571 -4.67 13.39 15.39
C LEU A 571 -4.81 14.63 16.30
N GLY A 572 -6.02 15.17 16.47
CA GLY A 572 -6.28 16.37 17.27
C GLY A 572 -5.73 16.33 18.71
N PRO A 573 -6.12 15.34 19.55
CA PRO A 573 -5.58 15.16 20.90
C PRO A 573 -4.06 15.04 20.95
N MET A 574 -3.46 14.39 19.95
CA MET A 574 -2.02 14.17 19.85
C MET A 574 -1.25 15.48 19.56
N LEU A 575 -1.73 16.30 18.62
CA LEU A 575 -1.11 17.60 18.32
C LEU A 575 -1.34 18.61 19.46
N ASN A 576 -2.49 18.57 20.12
CA ASN A 576 -2.76 19.40 21.29
C ASN A 576 -1.85 19.02 22.49
N GLU A 577 -1.45 17.75 22.62
CA GLU A 577 -0.41 17.34 23.58
C GLU A 577 0.99 17.85 23.17
N VAL A 578 1.29 17.91 21.88
CA VAL A 578 2.55 18.48 21.37
C VAL A 578 2.64 19.99 21.64
N VAL A 579 1.54 20.74 21.50
CA VAL A 579 1.49 22.15 21.94
C VAL A 579 1.77 22.26 23.44
N ARG A 580 1.18 21.37 24.25
CA ARG A 580 1.44 21.33 25.70
C ARG A 580 2.92 21.05 26.03
N LEU A 581 3.59 20.15 25.30
CA LEU A 581 5.04 19.91 25.46
C LEU A 581 5.88 21.15 25.12
N PHE A 582 5.52 21.94 24.10
CA PHE A 582 6.22 23.20 23.82
C PHE A 582 6.05 24.21 24.97
N GLN A 583 4.86 24.31 25.55
CA GLN A 583 4.63 25.17 26.73
C GLN A 583 5.47 24.73 27.93
N GLU A 584 5.63 23.42 28.16
CA GLU A 584 6.51 22.86 29.20
C GLU A 584 8.01 23.05 28.91
N GLY A 585 8.36 23.71 27.80
CA GLY A 585 9.73 24.09 27.43
C GLY A 585 10.48 23.04 26.60
N VAL A 586 9.83 21.97 26.13
CA VAL A 586 10.43 21.00 25.22
C VAL A 586 10.61 21.65 23.84
N SER A 587 11.85 21.75 23.35
CA SER A 587 12.10 22.41 22.06
C SER A 587 11.51 21.62 20.88
N PRO A 588 11.18 22.27 19.75
CA PRO A 588 10.70 21.59 18.54
C PRO A 588 11.61 20.44 18.09
N GLN A 589 12.92 20.62 18.15
CA GLN A 589 13.90 19.57 17.80
C GLN A 589 13.88 18.39 18.79
N GLN A 590 13.57 18.61 20.07
CA GLN A 590 13.37 17.53 21.04
C GLN A 590 12.07 16.78 20.78
N VAL A 591 10.95 17.48 20.56
CA VAL A 591 9.65 16.86 20.18
C VAL A 591 9.80 16.02 18.91
N ASP A 592 10.42 16.57 17.87
CA ASP A 592 10.72 15.83 16.65
C ASP A 592 11.57 14.58 16.94
N LYS A 593 12.67 14.75 17.71
CA LYS A 593 13.58 13.65 18.04
C LYS A 593 12.87 12.52 18.79
N ILE A 594 12.14 12.82 19.87
CA ILE A 594 11.49 11.78 20.69
C ILE A 594 10.38 11.08 19.92
N THR A 595 9.65 11.77 19.04
CA THR A 595 8.58 11.17 18.22
C THR A 595 9.15 10.33 17.07
N THR A 596 10.23 10.75 16.42
CA THR A 596 10.93 9.89 15.43
C THR A 596 11.63 8.69 16.08
N GLN A 597 12.17 8.84 17.30
CA GLN A 597 12.72 7.72 18.08
C GLN A 597 11.65 6.71 18.48
N PHE A 598 10.45 7.17 18.88
CA PHE A 598 9.29 6.29 19.11
C PHE A 598 8.82 5.58 17.84
N GLY A 599 9.16 6.11 16.66
CA GLY A 599 9.01 5.42 15.38
C GLY A 599 8.20 6.14 14.31
N PHE A 600 7.71 7.36 14.58
CA PHE A 600 6.98 8.12 13.57
C PHE A 600 7.91 8.53 12.41
N PRO A 601 7.45 8.49 11.14
CA PRO A 601 8.29 8.77 9.97
C PRO A 601 8.63 10.26 9.82
N VAL A 602 7.86 11.13 10.47
CA VAL A 602 8.03 12.58 10.55
C VAL A 602 7.85 12.97 12.02
N GLY A 603 8.71 13.86 12.52
CA GLY A 603 8.58 14.39 13.88
C GLY A 603 7.37 15.33 14.00
N MET A 604 6.71 15.35 15.16
CA MET A 604 5.40 16.02 15.28
C MET A 604 5.44 17.55 15.14
N ALA A 605 6.57 18.21 15.46
CA ALA A 605 6.72 19.65 15.21
C ALA A 605 6.87 19.92 13.70
N THR A 606 7.55 19.04 12.98
CA THR A 606 7.58 19.08 11.50
C THR A 606 6.20 18.79 10.91
N LEU A 607 5.47 17.80 11.42
CA LEU A 607 4.16 17.41 10.91
C LEU A 607 3.15 18.57 11.01
N ALA A 608 3.12 19.27 12.14
CA ALA A 608 2.28 20.46 12.33
C ALA A 608 2.55 21.54 11.26
N ASP A 609 3.82 21.77 10.93
CA ASP A 609 4.21 22.71 9.85
C ASP A 609 3.93 22.17 8.43
N GLU A 610 3.90 20.85 8.19
CA GLU A 610 3.54 20.29 6.89
C GLU A 610 2.03 20.29 6.63
N VAL A 611 1.20 20.15 7.68
CA VAL A 611 -0.26 20.35 7.64
C VAL A 611 -0.60 21.86 7.56
N GLY A 612 0.13 22.67 8.33
CA GLY A 612 -0.05 24.11 8.46
C GLY A 612 -0.79 24.48 9.75
N LEU A 613 -0.19 25.38 10.55
CA LEU A 613 -0.67 25.71 11.90
C LEU A 613 -2.07 26.34 11.92
N ASP A 614 -2.43 27.08 10.88
CA ASP A 614 -3.77 27.68 10.67
C ASP A 614 -4.86 26.64 10.39
N VAL A 615 -4.51 25.53 9.74
CA VAL A 615 -5.43 24.37 9.58
C VAL A 615 -5.54 23.62 10.91
N GLY A 616 -4.41 23.44 11.60
CA GLY A 616 -4.38 22.88 12.95
C GLY A 616 -5.26 23.65 13.93
N GLU A 617 -5.19 24.99 13.92
CA GLU A 617 -6.00 25.90 14.75
C GLU A 617 -7.50 25.74 14.49
N HIS A 618 -7.90 25.76 13.22
CA HIS A 618 -9.29 25.59 12.82
C HIS A 618 -9.84 24.22 13.25
N VAL A 619 -9.10 23.14 12.98
CA VAL A 619 -9.49 21.78 13.34
C VAL A 619 -9.50 21.57 14.85
N ALA A 620 -8.51 22.07 15.60
CA ALA A 620 -8.46 21.99 17.06
C ALA A 620 -9.63 22.76 17.70
N THR A 621 -9.98 23.93 17.16
CA THR A 621 -11.15 24.72 17.60
C THR A 621 -12.47 24.01 17.30
N PHE A 622 -12.59 23.40 16.11
CA PHE A 622 -13.78 22.64 15.71
C PHE A 622 -13.97 21.39 16.58
N LEU A 623 -12.94 20.53 16.68
CA LEU A 623 -12.99 19.32 17.52
C LEU A 623 -13.15 19.66 19.00
N GLY A 624 -12.49 20.71 19.49
CA GLY A 624 -12.61 21.18 20.87
C GLY A 624 -14.02 21.65 21.25
N LYS A 625 -14.82 22.11 20.27
CA LYS A 625 -16.25 22.42 20.44
C LYS A 625 -17.13 21.17 20.29
N ALA A 626 -16.84 20.29 19.33
CA ALA A 626 -17.69 19.16 18.98
C ALA A 626 -17.51 17.93 19.90
N LEU A 627 -16.31 17.72 20.44
CA LEU A 627 -15.94 16.56 21.28
C LEU A 627 -15.54 16.96 22.71
N GLY A 628 -15.45 18.26 22.99
CA GLY A 628 -15.26 18.83 24.32
C GLY A 628 -13.81 18.78 24.86
N PRO A 629 -13.61 18.99 26.18
CA PRO A 629 -12.28 19.16 26.78
C PRO A 629 -11.37 17.93 26.67
N ARG A 630 -11.90 16.74 26.35
CA ARG A 630 -11.08 15.53 26.16
C ARG A 630 -10.14 15.63 24.96
N VAL A 631 -10.47 16.38 23.90
CA VAL A 631 -9.58 16.53 22.73
C VAL A 631 -8.69 17.77 22.80
N GLN A 632 -8.94 18.68 23.74
CA GLN A 632 -8.12 19.86 24.03
C GLN A 632 -6.83 19.46 24.78
N GLY A 633 -5.84 20.36 24.90
CA GLY A 633 -4.54 20.06 25.52
C GLY A 633 -3.77 21.32 25.90
N GLY A 634 -2.79 21.73 25.09
CA GLY A 634 -2.12 23.03 25.21
C GLY A 634 -3.01 24.21 24.79
N SER A 635 -2.51 25.42 25.02
CA SER A 635 -3.19 26.70 24.76
C SER A 635 -3.58 26.88 23.28
N SER A 636 -4.85 27.22 23.07
CA SER A 636 -5.41 27.63 21.78
C SER A 636 -4.90 29.01 21.34
N GLU A 637 -4.66 29.89 22.32
CA GLU A 637 -4.25 31.28 22.16
C GLU A 637 -2.84 31.36 21.58
N LEU A 638 -1.95 30.48 22.06
CA LEU A 638 -0.61 30.29 21.52
C LEU A 638 -0.64 29.93 20.01
N LEU A 639 -1.50 28.98 19.63
CA LEU A 639 -1.60 28.53 18.23
C LEU A 639 -2.20 29.64 17.34
N ALA A 640 -3.23 30.33 17.82
CA ALA A 640 -3.80 31.50 17.15
C ALA A 640 -2.80 32.66 16.99
N GLU A 641 -1.93 32.90 17.99
CA GLU A 641 -0.90 33.93 17.88
C GLU A 641 0.20 33.55 16.88
N LEU A 642 0.61 32.28 16.80
CA LEU A 642 1.50 31.78 15.74
C LEU A 642 0.89 32.01 14.34
N THR A 643 -0.38 31.63 14.13
CA THR A 643 -1.10 31.88 12.87
C THR A 643 -1.19 33.38 12.54
N LYS A 644 -1.52 34.22 13.53
CA LYS A 644 -1.67 35.68 13.40
C LYS A 644 -0.33 36.37 13.09
N ALA A 645 0.78 35.84 13.61
CA ALA A 645 2.14 36.26 13.24
C ALA A 645 2.58 35.82 11.82
N GLY A 646 1.71 35.10 11.09
CA GLY A 646 1.98 34.62 9.73
C GLY A 646 2.68 33.26 9.67
N PHE A 647 2.91 32.60 10.81
CA PHE A 647 3.61 31.32 10.89
C PHE A 647 2.68 30.14 10.59
N LYS A 648 2.27 30.01 9.33
CA LYS A 648 1.32 28.98 8.84
C LYS A 648 2.00 27.70 8.34
N GLY A 649 3.26 27.47 8.71
CA GLY A 649 4.03 26.29 8.35
C GLY A 649 4.75 26.40 7.00
N LYS A 650 5.01 25.22 6.41
CA LYS A 650 5.77 25.04 5.18
C LYS A 650 5.19 25.77 3.97
N LYS A 651 3.86 25.96 3.94
CA LYS A 651 3.14 26.67 2.86
C LYS A 651 3.33 28.20 2.86
N SER A 652 3.74 28.79 3.99
CA SER A 652 4.12 30.20 4.13
C SER A 652 5.64 30.41 4.23
N GLY A 653 6.44 29.35 4.10
CA GLY A 653 7.89 29.38 4.31
C GLY A 653 8.33 29.49 5.79
N ALA A 654 7.38 29.61 6.72
CA ALA A 654 7.63 29.73 8.16
C ALA A 654 6.44 29.23 8.99
N GLY A 655 6.75 28.46 10.03
CA GLY A 655 5.87 27.92 11.06
C GLY A 655 6.63 27.85 12.39
N ILE A 656 6.61 26.70 13.05
CA ILE A 656 7.55 26.35 14.13
C ILE A 656 9.01 26.36 13.62
N TYR A 657 9.21 26.02 12.35
CA TYR A 657 10.47 26.08 11.61
C TYR A 657 10.41 27.11 10.46
N THR A 658 11.57 27.62 10.04
CA THR A 658 11.74 28.33 8.77
C THR A 658 12.17 27.36 7.66
N TYR A 659 11.72 27.65 6.44
CA TYR A 659 11.91 26.82 5.25
C TYR A 659 12.46 27.68 4.10
N SER A 660 13.78 27.72 3.91
CA SER A 660 14.38 28.51 2.82
C SER A 660 14.05 27.91 1.44
N ILE A 661 13.65 28.77 0.50
CA ILE A 661 13.31 28.39 -0.89
C ILE A 661 14.52 28.65 -1.81
N ASP A 662 15.68 28.10 -1.43
CA ASP A 662 16.90 28.19 -2.23
C ASP A 662 16.86 27.15 -3.36
N GLY A 663 16.64 27.61 -4.60
CA GLY A 663 16.25 26.80 -5.77
C GLY A 663 17.24 25.76 -6.31
N SER A 664 18.18 25.24 -5.51
CA SER A 664 19.14 24.20 -5.94
C SER A 664 19.53 23.14 -4.90
N LYS A 665 19.20 23.31 -3.61
CA LYS A 665 19.56 22.36 -2.53
C LYS A 665 18.39 22.16 -1.56
N LYS A 666 18.42 21.07 -0.79
CA LYS A 666 17.35 20.77 0.19
C LYS A 666 17.16 21.96 1.15
N ALA A 667 15.94 22.47 1.23
CA ALA A 667 15.55 23.51 2.18
C ALA A 667 16.04 23.14 3.59
N LYS A 668 16.82 24.03 4.21
CA LYS A 668 17.32 23.83 5.58
C LYS A 668 16.18 24.14 6.55
N LYS A 669 15.62 23.11 7.18
CA LYS A 669 14.71 23.26 8.33
C LYS A 669 15.51 23.80 9.52
N VAL A 670 15.24 25.04 9.92
CA VAL A 670 15.89 25.73 11.06
C VAL A 670 14.78 26.21 12.01
N PRO A 671 14.94 26.20 13.35
CA PRO A 671 13.91 26.70 14.25
C PRO A 671 13.57 28.17 13.97
N ASN A 672 12.29 28.52 13.99
CA ASN A 672 11.85 29.90 13.82
C ASN A 672 12.01 30.65 15.15
N VAL A 673 13.03 31.50 15.27
CA VAL A 673 13.33 32.29 16.48
C VAL A 673 12.10 33.11 16.92
N LYS A 674 11.36 33.71 15.99
CA LYS A 674 10.14 34.46 16.30
C LYS A 674 8.98 33.58 16.77
N ALA A 675 8.89 32.33 16.31
CA ALA A 675 7.96 31.38 16.90
C ALA A 675 8.40 30.98 18.33
N GLN A 676 9.70 30.87 18.59
CA GLN A 676 10.22 30.60 19.94
C GLN A 676 9.98 31.78 20.91
N GLU A 677 10.04 33.03 20.43
CA GLU A 677 9.64 34.23 21.19
C GLU A 677 8.13 34.23 21.55
N ILE A 678 7.28 33.67 20.68
CA ILE A 678 5.84 33.47 20.97
C ILE A 678 5.69 32.31 21.98
N LEU A 679 6.28 31.14 21.72
CA LEU A 679 6.24 29.96 22.62
C LEU A 679 6.67 30.31 24.05
N ALA A 680 7.73 31.12 24.21
CA ALA A 680 8.26 31.53 25.51
C ALA A 680 7.26 32.33 26.36
N ARG A 681 6.30 33.03 25.76
CA ARG A 681 5.27 33.81 26.47
C ARG A 681 4.13 32.95 27.02
N TYR A 682 3.96 31.73 26.51
CA TYR A 682 2.95 30.76 27.00
C TYR A 682 3.58 29.62 27.80
N LYS A 683 4.79 29.83 28.34
CA LYS A 683 5.56 28.82 29.06
C LYS A 683 4.87 28.41 30.37
N LEU A 684 4.83 27.11 30.62
CA LEU A 684 4.35 26.47 31.84
C LEU A 684 5.50 25.71 32.51
N SER A 685 5.36 25.44 33.81
CA SER A 685 6.30 24.55 34.52
C SER A 685 6.09 23.09 34.08
N PRO A 686 7.15 22.34 33.73
CA PRO A 686 7.07 20.90 33.51
C PRO A 686 6.75 20.18 34.83
N SER A 687 6.02 19.07 34.77
CA SER A 687 5.67 18.29 35.97
C SER A 687 6.75 17.25 36.30
N GLU A 688 7.21 17.19 37.54
CA GLU A 688 8.29 16.25 37.92
C GLU A 688 7.90 14.79 37.68
N GLY A 689 6.63 14.44 37.93
CA GLY A 689 6.11 13.07 37.80
C GLY A 689 5.77 12.61 36.37
N ALA A 690 5.93 13.44 35.33
CA ALA A 690 5.59 13.08 33.94
C ALA A 690 6.41 13.83 32.85
N SER A 691 7.67 14.18 33.16
CA SER A 691 8.59 14.88 32.24
C SER A 691 9.70 14.00 31.63
N SER A 692 9.74 12.69 31.91
CA SER A 692 10.72 11.79 31.30
C SER A 692 10.51 11.61 29.78
N VAL A 693 11.50 11.10 29.05
CA VAL A 693 11.36 10.87 27.60
C VAL A 693 10.30 9.81 27.29
N GLU A 694 10.17 8.73 28.09
CA GLU A 694 9.05 7.78 27.94
C GLU A 694 7.72 8.49 28.25
N ASP A 695 7.65 9.34 29.27
CA ASP A 695 6.41 10.06 29.59
C ASP A 695 5.98 11.01 28.47
N GLN A 696 6.90 11.80 27.91
CA GLN A 696 6.59 12.69 26.78
C GLN A 696 6.12 11.89 25.55
N GLN A 697 6.71 10.72 25.28
CA GLN A 697 6.26 9.82 24.21
C GLN A 697 4.88 9.21 24.50
N ILE A 698 4.67 8.62 25.68
CA ILE A 698 3.43 7.91 26.02
C ILE A 698 2.28 8.89 26.26
N ARG A 699 2.53 10.13 26.73
CA ARG A 699 1.52 11.21 26.71
C ARG A 699 0.99 11.42 25.30
N VAL A 700 1.86 11.75 24.34
CA VAL A 700 1.49 11.99 22.94
C VAL A 700 0.78 10.77 22.31
N VAL A 701 1.32 9.56 22.52
CA VAL A 701 0.80 8.32 21.90
C VAL A 701 -0.51 7.84 22.55
N SER A 702 -0.63 7.85 23.87
CA SER A 702 -1.86 7.39 24.56
C SER A 702 -3.07 8.23 24.19
N ARG A 703 -2.89 9.52 23.94
CA ARG A 703 -3.93 10.47 23.52
C ARG A 703 -4.48 10.11 22.13
N PHE A 704 -3.61 9.71 21.19
CA PHE A 704 -4.02 9.16 19.89
C PHE A 704 -4.72 7.80 20.02
N VAL A 705 -4.09 6.87 20.75
CA VAL A 705 -4.56 5.47 20.88
C VAL A 705 -5.92 5.40 21.56
N ASN A 706 -6.13 6.16 22.63
CA ASN A 706 -7.40 6.20 23.34
C ASN A 706 -8.52 6.74 22.46
N GLU A 707 -8.27 7.81 21.68
CA GLU A 707 -9.28 8.35 20.77
C GLU A 707 -9.60 7.38 19.61
N ALA A 708 -8.61 6.63 19.12
CA ALA A 708 -8.84 5.56 18.14
C ALA A 708 -9.73 4.44 18.70
N LEU A 709 -9.52 4.03 19.96
CA LEU A 709 -10.40 3.07 20.65
C LEU A 709 -11.81 3.64 20.88
N ILE A 710 -11.95 4.92 21.23
CA ILE A 710 -13.27 5.58 21.32
C ILE A 710 -13.96 5.60 19.96
N CYS A 711 -13.24 5.81 18.85
CA CYS A 711 -13.84 5.73 17.52
C CYS A 711 -14.35 4.32 17.16
N LEU A 712 -13.83 3.25 17.80
CA LEU A 712 -14.38 1.89 17.68
C LEU A 712 -15.57 1.68 18.65
N GLU A 713 -15.50 2.25 19.85
CA GLU A 713 -16.58 2.23 20.86
C GLU A 713 -17.85 2.96 20.36
N GLU A 714 -17.69 4.14 19.75
CA GLU A 714 -18.74 4.90 19.04
C GLU A 714 -19.10 4.28 17.67
N GLY A 715 -18.36 3.27 17.22
CA GLY A 715 -18.58 2.57 15.96
C GLY A 715 -18.41 3.46 14.71
N ILE A 716 -17.55 4.47 14.77
CA ILE A 716 -17.12 5.28 13.62
C ILE A 716 -16.24 4.45 12.69
N ILE A 717 -15.29 3.69 13.25
CA ILE A 717 -14.48 2.72 12.51
C ILE A 717 -15.09 1.31 12.67
N SER A 718 -15.17 0.54 11.58
CA SER A 718 -15.83 -0.76 11.56
C SER A 718 -15.05 -1.90 12.19
N SER A 719 -13.72 -1.79 12.29
CA SER A 719 -12.88 -2.83 12.89
C SER A 719 -11.54 -2.28 13.38
N PRO A 720 -10.85 -2.97 14.32
CA PRO A 720 -9.47 -2.67 14.69
C PRO A 720 -8.52 -2.64 13.48
N SER A 721 -8.72 -3.52 12.50
CA SER A 721 -7.84 -3.65 11.34
C SER A 721 -7.99 -2.49 10.34
N ASP A 722 -9.21 -2.00 10.14
CA ASP A 722 -9.46 -0.80 9.34
C ASP A 722 -8.81 0.43 10.02
N GLY A 723 -8.91 0.56 11.34
CA GLY A 723 -8.34 1.66 12.12
C GLY A 723 -6.81 1.62 12.24
N ASP A 724 -6.23 0.43 12.34
CA ASP A 724 -4.77 0.22 12.29
C ASP A 724 -4.21 0.60 10.91
N VAL A 725 -4.85 0.17 9.82
CA VAL A 725 -4.50 0.56 8.45
C VAL A 725 -4.63 2.07 8.25
N ALA A 726 -5.73 2.68 8.71
CA ALA A 726 -5.92 4.13 8.57
C ALA A 726 -4.85 4.93 9.34
N SER A 727 -4.51 4.50 10.55
CA SER A 727 -3.49 5.14 11.39
C SER A 727 -2.08 5.03 10.77
N VAL A 728 -1.71 3.86 10.25
CA VAL A 728 -0.38 3.60 9.69
C VAL A 728 -0.22 4.20 8.28
N PHE A 729 -1.22 4.12 7.40
CA PHE A 729 -1.11 4.57 6.00
C PHE A 729 -1.69 5.97 5.73
N GLY A 730 -2.42 6.57 6.67
CA GLY A 730 -2.90 7.95 6.62
C GLY A 730 -2.04 8.94 7.41
N LEU A 731 -1.71 8.62 8.66
CA LEU A 731 -0.90 9.48 9.54
C LEU A 731 0.58 9.04 9.61
N GLY A 732 0.87 7.74 9.49
CA GLY A 732 2.21 7.21 9.75
C GLY A 732 2.42 6.81 11.21
N PHE A 733 1.40 6.31 11.90
CA PHE A 733 1.58 5.60 13.18
C PHE A 733 2.65 4.49 13.01
N PRO A 734 3.55 4.23 13.97
CA PRO A 734 4.73 3.41 13.71
C PRO A 734 4.38 1.96 13.27
N PRO A 735 4.77 1.53 12.05
CA PRO A 735 4.34 0.23 11.51
C PRO A 735 4.74 -0.99 12.36
N PHE A 736 5.87 -0.93 13.07
CA PHE A 736 6.32 -2.04 13.93
C PHE A 736 5.49 -2.23 15.21
N TRP A 737 4.67 -1.24 15.58
CA TRP A 737 3.62 -1.40 16.62
C TRP A 737 2.29 -1.90 16.04
N GLY A 738 2.14 -1.90 14.71
CA GLY A 738 0.99 -2.46 14.00
C GLY A 738 -0.24 -1.55 13.87
N GLY A 739 -0.18 -0.33 14.42
CA GLY A 739 -1.34 0.57 14.58
C GLY A 739 -1.78 0.69 16.05
N PRO A 740 -2.71 1.61 16.39
CA PRO A 740 -3.13 1.84 17.77
C PRO A 740 -3.77 0.63 18.47
N PHE A 741 -4.51 -0.23 17.77
CA PHE A 741 -5.15 -1.39 18.38
C PHE A 741 -4.14 -2.51 18.62
N ARG A 742 -3.29 -2.81 17.63
CA ARG A 742 -2.17 -3.74 17.83
C ARG A 742 -1.16 -3.23 18.88
N PHE A 743 -0.96 -1.91 19.00
CA PHE A 743 -0.14 -1.33 20.06
C PHE A 743 -0.68 -1.67 21.46
N VAL A 744 -2.00 -1.60 21.70
CA VAL A 744 -2.59 -2.01 22.98
C VAL A 744 -2.33 -3.49 23.28
N ASP A 745 -2.41 -4.36 22.26
CA ASP A 745 -2.17 -5.80 22.40
C ASP A 745 -0.69 -6.17 22.65
N LEU A 746 0.26 -5.31 22.24
CA LEU A 746 1.71 -5.54 22.34
C LEU A 746 2.36 -4.80 23.52
N TYR A 747 1.96 -3.57 23.80
CA TYR A 747 2.42 -2.76 24.94
C TYR A 747 1.68 -3.13 26.24
N GLY A 748 0.46 -3.68 26.11
CA GLY A 748 -0.38 -4.15 27.21
C GLY A 748 -1.36 -3.09 27.71
N ALA A 749 -2.65 -3.35 27.53
CA ALA A 749 -3.75 -2.47 27.96
C ALA A 749 -3.61 -1.99 29.42
N GLN A 750 -3.30 -2.90 30.35
CA GLN A 750 -3.14 -2.56 31.76
C GLN A 750 -1.89 -1.71 32.07
N LYS A 751 -0.82 -1.78 31.25
CA LYS A 751 0.32 -0.84 31.34
C LYS A 751 -0.12 0.53 30.86
N LEU A 752 -0.77 0.61 29.70
CA LEU A 752 -1.25 1.87 29.11
C LEU A 752 -2.19 2.63 30.06
N ILE A 753 -3.16 1.94 30.66
CA ILE A 753 -4.07 2.49 31.67
C ILE A 753 -3.31 3.14 32.83
N LYS A 754 -2.31 2.45 33.42
CA LYS A 754 -1.52 2.99 34.56
C LYS A 754 -0.74 4.26 34.20
N HIS A 755 -0.26 4.39 32.96
CA HIS A 755 0.35 5.63 32.49
C HIS A 755 -0.70 6.74 32.34
N MET A 756 -1.84 6.43 31.72
CA MET A 756 -2.94 7.37 31.52
C MET A 756 -3.54 7.89 32.83
N GLU A 757 -3.78 7.02 33.82
CA GLU A 757 -4.25 7.40 35.15
C GLU A 757 -3.25 8.33 35.87
N ARG A 758 -1.94 8.04 35.77
CA ARG A 758 -0.89 8.93 36.30
C ARG A 758 -0.92 10.31 35.63
N TYR A 759 -1.04 10.38 34.31
CA TYR A 759 -1.14 11.68 33.60
C TYR A 759 -2.47 12.39 33.88
N GLY A 760 -3.55 11.64 34.12
CA GLY A 760 -4.84 12.18 34.54
C GLY A 760 -4.77 12.89 35.89
N ASN A 761 -4.06 12.29 36.85
CA ASN A 761 -3.84 12.88 38.18
C ASN A 761 -2.90 14.09 38.16
N ILE A 762 -1.97 14.16 37.20
CA ILE A 762 -0.96 15.23 37.10
C ILE A 762 -1.43 16.42 36.25
N TYR A 763 -2.21 16.17 35.18
CA TYR A 763 -2.61 17.19 34.21
C TYR A 763 -4.13 17.39 34.13
N SER A 764 -4.86 16.35 33.74
CA SER A 764 -6.32 16.42 33.57
C SER A 764 -6.94 15.04 33.46
N ALA A 765 -7.74 14.68 34.47
CA ALA A 765 -8.47 13.42 34.53
C ALA A 765 -9.45 13.22 33.35
N VAL A 766 -9.82 14.29 32.63
CA VAL A 766 -10.68 14.23 31.45
C VAL A 766 -9.88 13.99 30.17
N GLN A 767 -8.68 14.58 30.04
CA GLN A 767 -7.83 14.44 28.85
C GLN A 767 -7.14 13.07 28.77
N PHE A 768 -6.81 12.47 29.91
CA PHE A 768 -6.16 11.16 29.99
C PHE A 768 -7.10 10.06 30.53
N LYS A 769 -8.42 10.26 30.53
CA LYS A 769 -9.37 9.21 30.93
C LYS A 769 -9.28 8.00 29.98
N PRO A 770 -9.00 6.77 30.46
CA PRO A 770 -9.20 5.57 29.66
C PRO A 770 -10.65 5.47 29.18
N CYS A 771 -10.84 5.11 27.91
CA CYS A 771 -12.15 4.74 27.37
C CYS A 771 -12.65 3.42 27.96
N GLN A 772 -13.97 3.21 27.91
CA GLN A 772 -14.60 2.04 28.53
C GLN A 772 -14.10 0.75 27.85
N LEU A 773 -13.96 0.78 26.53
CA LEU A 773 -13.41 -0.33 25.73
C LEU A 773 -11.99 -0.74 26.18
N LEU A 774 -11.09 0.22 26.44
CA LEU A 774 -9.73 -0.05 26.92
C LEU A 774 -9.75 -0.67 28.32
N THR A 775 -10.56 -0.10 29.22
CA THR A 775 -10.72 -0.57 30.60
C THR A 775 -11.29 -1.99 30.65
N ASP A 776 -12.28 -2.31 29.83
CA ASP A 776 -12.91 -3.64 29.85
C ASP A 776 -12.05 -4.70 29.14
N TYR A 777 -11.27 -4.33 28.12
CA TYR A 777 -10.25 -5.22 27.56
C TYR A 777 -9.16 -5.55 28.59
N ALA A 778 -8.69 -4.56 29.35
CA ALA A 778 -7.71 -4.78 30.42
C ALA A 778 -8.25 -5.70 31.53
N LYS A 779 -9.46 -5.42 32.05
CA LYS A 779 -10.12 -6.25 33.08
C LYS A 779 -10.34 -7.70 32.63
N ALA A 780 -10.75 -7.90 31.37
CA ALA A 780 -11.07 -9.22 30.83
C ALA A 780 -9.86 -9.96 30.21
N GLY A 781 -8.65 -9.39 30.27
CA GLY A 781 -7.45 -9.95 29.64
C GLY A 781 -7.55 -10.10 28.11
N ARG A 782 -8.44 -9.34 27.47
CA ARG A 782 -8.75 -9.47 26.04
C ARG A 782 -7.74 -8.73 25.16
N LYS A 783 -7.63 -9.20 23.92
CA LYS A 783 -6.86 -8.59 22.84
C LYS A 783 -7.77 -8.23 21.66
N PHE A 784 -7.43 -7.20 20.90
CA PHE A 784 -8.08 -6.89 19.62
C PHE A 784 -7.78 -7.95 18.56
N TYR A 785 -6.61 -8.58 18.68
CA TYR A 785 -6.15 -9.68 17.85
C TYR A 785 -5.74 -10.87 18.75
N PRO A 786 -6.66 -11.81 19.05
CA PRO A 786 -6.27 -13.12 19.57
C PRO A 786 -5.33 -13.84 18.57
N LYS A 787 -4.56 -14.80 19.08
CA LYS A 787 -3.73 -15.71 18.28
C LYS A 787 -4.52 -16.94 17.85
#